data_AF-A0A6G4HP45-F1
#
_entry.id   AF-A0A6G4HP45-F1
#
_cell.length_a   1.000
_cell.length_b   1.000
_cell.length_c   1.000
_cell.angle_alpha   90.00
_cell.angle_beta   90.00
_cell.angle_gamma   90.00
#
_symmetry.space_group_name_H-M   'P 1'
#
loop_
_entity.id
_entity.type
_entity.pdbx_description
1 polymer ?
#
loop_
_entity_poly.entity_id
_entity_poly.type
_entity_poly.pdbx_seq_one_letter_code
_entity_poly.pdbx_strand_id
1 'polypeptide(L)'
;MKKKSLLTGIMTLLIVFGIVNINTKLVYAYTNATGMYVNPVNEKKADIMTVDWSTTKNAPNTYWAVHNWNAGGEAGGYAGFQQRTDKRTLHFAIWDPVSVRKPIEAEYLSSSSTSSRFGGEGEGMKVETNYDWKPNSWYKMTMRNWQEDGHTKFGQWVRDESTKEWKQIAVLDFPVANVNFGWGTGMFQEDWAGNGQDVRNARLKNFYSRSVSNQDWNSLYQQKVTSQYPNKNWDGGGNSEYVWVEAGGNTKPTMTSGKVFTINQPSKPDVGTLDFDITNAKYENNYLNISWKLKNQRTPQFKGKIEIYNNSNMTGTPIKTINNIKSYENSIKENCQLASSTGLYAKVIITDLFDNTITKTVTLAGSTESNYKGSNFTFDFKGYSDNQFAKLDLDLDKLISKLTVENIKTHYYFNDSYASILVQDNLGQAVFYKDFIGNEVNDALVKDVPLKEEYYLTVKHREYSNRLSITNIDKNLALDKGATNTYKISKNRLNPINQSEIPDLNKSPYVGKLFDFTFKGLGDWIFGQLNLDLSSNEAKIDIKKGEPHVYFKDSYASLSIKDNEGNTVYTKDFIGDKTNEALVKNIPIKIGYYITIKHQESEGRLLITNLDNKLELEKGNSIIYKITDDGLVKSSEDEINKSPENEWNPSKSYNAGDKVSYKGKTYKAKWWSQGFAPDTKVQNSWETPWELIS
;
A
#
# COMPACT_ATOMS: atom_id res chain seq x y z
N MET A 1 -21.81 27.88 62.86
CA MET A 1 -21.62 29.30 63.29
C MET A 1 -20.35 29.82 62.61
N LYS A 2 -20.46 30.68 61.58
CA LYS A 2 -20.22 32.16 61.62
C LYS A 2 -18.75 32.50 61.94
N LYS A 3 -17.92 33.26 61.21
CA LYS A 3 -17.99 34.30 60.12
C LYS A 3 -16.58 34.32 59.44
N LYS A 4 -16.37 34.49 58.12
CA LYS A 4 -16.48 35.66 57.19
C LYS A 4 -15.53 36.86 57.43
N SER A 5 -14.87 37.23 56.32
CA SER A 5 -14.35 38.53 55.81
C SER A 5 -12.87 38.89 56.07
N LEU A 6 -11.99 39.03 55.06
CA LEU A 6 -11.84 40.05 53.99
C LEU A 6 -10.79 41.10 54.38
N LEU A 7 -9.71 41.26 53.61
CA LEU A 7 -9.10 42.58 53.40
C LEU A 7 -8.29 42.65 52.10
N THR A 8 -8.59 43.70 51.35
CA THR A 8 -8.08 44.16 50.06
C THR A 8 -6.96 45.19 50.25
N GLY A 9 -5.95 45.18 49.36
CA GLY A 9 -5.46 46.38 48.64
C GLY A 9 -4.47 47.38 49.29
N ILE A 10 -3.34 47.55 48.60
CA ILE A 10 -2.69 48.81 48.18
C ILE A 10 -1.72 49.56 49.15
N MET A 11 -0.52 49.82 48.60
CA MET A 11 0.50 50.89 48.82
C MET A 11 0.76 51.42 50.25
N THR A 12 2.04 51.54 50.64
CA THR A 12 2.83 52.80 50.63
C THR A 12 4.18 52.64 51.37
N LEU A 13 5.23 53.17 50.73
CA LEU A 13 6.51 53.74 51.22
C LEU A 13 6.78 53.79 52.74
N LEU A 14 8.01 53.43 53.16
CA LEU A 14 8.63 53.95 54.39
C LEU A 14 10.15 54.14 54.23
N ILE A 15 10.56 55.40 54.43
CA ILE A 15 11.92 55.94 54.50
C ILE A 15 12.36 55.92 55.97
N VAL A 16 13.60 55.51 56.29
CA VAL A 16 14.38 56.04 57.44
C VAL A 16 15.88 56.10 57.09
N PHE A 17 16.50 57.21 57.48
CA PHE A 17 17.86 57.71 57.21
C PHE A 17 19.02 56.98 57.94
N GLY A 18 20.22 57.08 57.36
CA GLY A 18 21.51 56.86 58.03
C GLY A 18 22.71 57.16 57.11
N ILE A 19 23.45 58.23 57.40
CA ILE A 19 24.51 58.87 56.61
C ILE A 19 25.82 58.06 56.59
N VAL A 20 26.43 57.82 55.41
CA VAL A 20 27.87 58.05 55.11
C VAL A 20 28.02 58.28 53.59
N ASN A 21 28.75 59.34 53.24
CA ASN A 21 29.01 59.82 51.89
C ASN A 21 30.38 59.28 51.43
N ILE A 22 30.42 58.32 50.50
CA ILE A 22 31.62 58.03 49.70
C ILE A 22 31.21 57.80 48.24
N ASN A 23 31.90 58.54 47.38
CA ASN A 23 31.68 58.73 45.97
C ASN A 23 32.29 57.57 45.15
N THR A 24 31.54 56.49 44.98
CA THR A 24 31.69 55.51 43.90
C THR A 24 30.31 54.91 43.61
N LYS A 25 29.66 55.25 42.49
CA LYS A 25 28.46 54.53 42.03
C LYS A 25 28.88 53.14 41.51
N LEU A 26 29.15 52.24 42.46
CA LEU A 26 29.06 50.81 42.25
C LEU A 26 27.57 50.48 42.08
N VAL A 27 27.17 50.20 40.83
CA VAL A 27 25.85 49.66 40.54
C VAL A 27 25.86 48.22 41.01
N TYR A 28 25.27 47.96 42.18
CA TYR A 28 25.09 46.60 42.69
C TYR A 28 24.27 45.78 41.69
N ALA A 29 24.67 44.52 41.48
CA ALA A 29 23.83 43.55 40.78
C ALA A 29 22.49 43.44 41.55
N TYR A 30 21.41 43.91 40.92
CA TYR A 30 20.06 43.70 41.43
C TYR A 30 19.73 42.21 41.39
N THR A 31 18.81 41.76 42.25
CA THR A 31 18.38 40.35 42.27
C THR A 31 17.97 39.90 40.87
N ASN A 32 17.20 40.70 40.12
CA ASN A 32 16.83 40.38 38.73
C ASN A 32 17.40 41.40 37.74
N ALA A 33 17.85 40.95 36.57
CA ALA A 33 18.10 41.84 35.44
C ALA A 33 16.78 42.51 35.02
N THR A 34 16.83 43.81 34.67
CA THR A 34 15.61 44.53 34.27
C THR A 34 15.04 43.98 32.97
N GLY A 35 13.71 43.95 32.87
CA GLY A 35 13.01 43.61 31.64
C GLY A 35 13.33 44.59 30.52
N MET A 36 13.52 44.06 29.31
CA MET A 36 13.79 44.84 28.10
C MET A 36 12.74 44.57 27.04
N TYR A 37 12.34 45.63 26.33
CA TYR A 37 11.32 45.59 25.29
C TYR A 37 11.82 46.17 23.97
N VAL A 38 11.47 45.53 22.87
CA VAL A 38 11.71 46.02 21.51
C VAL A 38 10.38 45.97 20.76
N ASN A 39 9.75 47.13 20.57
CA ASN A 39 8.42 47.23 20.00
C ASN A 39 8.43 47.90 18.63
N PRO A 40 7.75 47.32 17.62
CA PRO A 40 7.60 47.98 16.32
C PRO A 40 6.80 49.28 16.46
N VAL A 41 7.19 50.27 15.67
CA VAL A 41 6.40 51.50 15.48
C VAL A 41 5.46 51.28 14.29
N ASN A 42 4.22 51.78 14.41
CA ASN A 42 3.16 51.63 13.40
C ASN A 42 2.76 50.18 13.10
N GLU A 43 2.72 49.34 14.14
CA GLU A 43 2.15 48.00 14.01
C GLU A 43 0.69 48.05 13.53
N LYS A 44 0.30 47.04 12.76
CA LYS A 44 -1.06 46.87 12.24
C LYS A 44 -1.54 45.48 12.59
N LYS A 45 -2.87 45.33 12.67
CA LYS A 45 -3.52 44.04 12.85
C LYS A 45 -3.09 43.06 11.75
N ALA A 46 -2.65 41.87 12.15
CA ALA A 46 -1.96 40.94 11.27
C ALA A 46 -2.42 39.48 11.39
N ASP A 47 -2.37 38.76 10.27
CA ASP A 47 -2.55 37.30 10.23
C ASP A 47 -1.21 36.56 10.30
N ILE A 48 -0.11 37.18 9.86
CA ILE A 48 1.25 36.66 9.97
C ILE A 48 2.16 37.70 10.62
N MET A 49 3.05 37.25 11.51
CA MET A 49 4.16 38.05 12.04
C MET A 49 5.47 37.29 11.92
N THR A 50 6.56 37.98 11.61
CA THR A 50 7.89 37.38 11.54
C THR A 50 8.98 38.34 12.02
N VAL A 51 9.93 37.79 12.77
CA VAL A 51 11.11 38.49 13.31
C VAL A 51 12.28 37.51 13.31
N ASP A 52 13.46 38.01 12.93
CA ASP A 52 14.71 37.28 13.09
C ASP A 52 15.33 37.64 14.43
N TRP A 53 15.66 36.63 15.24
CA TRP A 53 16.23 36.76 16.58
C TRP A 53 17.61 36.10 16.67
N SER A 54 18.48 36.67 17.50
CA SER A 54 19.77 36.10 17.86
C SER A 54 20.21 36.57 19.25
N THR A 55 21.08 35.82 19.92
CA THR A 55 21.72 36.21 21.18
C THR A 55 23.22 35.90 21.16
N THR A 56 24.01 36.70 21.86
CA THR A 56 25.44 36.45 22.08
C THR A 56 25.76 36.25 23.56
N LYS A 57 24.86 36.68 24.45
CA LYS A 57 24.97 36.54 25.90
C LYS A 57 23.66 35.92 26.39
N ASN A 58 23.73 34.65 26.76
CA ASN A 58 22.59 33.80 27.06
C ASN A 58 22.69 33.28 28.50
N ALA A 59 22.62 34.18 29.49
CA ALA A 59 22.56 33.76 30.89
C ALA A 59 21.46 32.71 31.10
N PRO A 60 21.67 31.70 31.96
CA PRO A 60 20.61 30.80 32.38
C PRO A 60 19.39 31.57 32.88
N ASN A 61 18.23 30.96 32.79
CA ASN A 61 16.98 31.55 33.23
C ASN A 61 16.57 32.84 32.50
N THR A 62 16.89 32.90 31.20
CA THR A 62 16.53 34.03 30.33
C THR A 62 15.46 33.62 29.32
N TYR A 63 14.38 34.40 29.28
CA TYR A 63 13.33 34.23 28.27
C TYR A 63 13.33 35.42 27.31
N TRP A 64 13.26 35.13 26.02
CA TRP A 64 13.07 36.09 24.94
C TRP A 64 11.75 35.77 24.25
N ALA A 65 10.66 36.37 24.72
CA ALA A 65 9.37 36.37 24.02
C ALA A 65 9.52 37.22 22.77
N VAL A 66 9.95 36.64 21.65
CA VAL A 66 10.22 37.33 20.39
C VAL A 66 8.96 37.97 19.81
N HIS A 67 7.84 37.26 19.92
CA HIS A 67 6.51 37.76 19.58
C HIS A 67 5.65 37.79 20.84
N ASN A 68 5.03 38.92 21.11
CA ASN A 68 3.91 39.04 22.03
C ASN A 68 2.68 39.47 21.22
N TRP A 69 1.47 39.36 21.76
CA TRP A 69 0.28 39.95 21.14
C TRP A 69 -0.88 40.02 22.11
N ASN A 70 -1.79 40.95 21.86
CA ASN A 70 -3.09 41.08 22.52
C ASN A 70 -3.01 41.00 24.05
N ALA A 71 -1.98 41.58 24.67
CA ALA A 71 -1.80 41.51 26.12
C ALA A 71 -3.07 41.97 26.84
N GLY A 72 -3.62 41.11 27.71
CA GLY A 72 -4.87 41.34 28.44
C GLY A 72 -6.16 41.26 27.60
N GLY A 73 -6.07 40.98 26.30
CA GLY A 73 -7.18 40.85 25.37
C GLY A 73 -7.43 39.42 24.90
N GLU A 74 -8.33 39.28 23.92
CA GLU A 74 -8.69 37.97 23.35
C GLU A 74 -7.49 37.31 22.65
N ALA A 75 -7.26 36.04 22.99
CA ALA A 75 -6.07 35.28 22.60
C ALA A 75 -4.76 36.03 22.84
N GLY A 76 -4.64 36.78 23.95
CA GLY A 76 -3.34 37.24 24.42
C GLY A 76 -2.32 36.11 24.44
N GLY A 77 -1.08 36.38 24.07
CA GLY A 77 -0.09 35.31 23.98
C GLY A 77 1.33 35.79 23.71
N TYR A 78 2.25 34.83 23.77
CA TYR A 78 3.66 35.03 23.51
C TYR A 78 4.32 33.81 22.87
N ALA A 79 5.39 34.03 22.12
CA ALA A 79 6.19 33.00 21.51
C ALA A 79 7.65 33.43 21.46
N GLY A 80 8.58 32.52 21.77
CA GLY A 80 9.96 32.93 22.01
C GLY A 80 10.98 31.82 22.22
N PHE A 81 12.21 32.23 22.53
CA PHE A 81 13.34 31.36 22.86
C PHE A 81 13.60 31.44 24.36
N GLN A 82 13.99 30.32 24.97
CA GLN A 82 14.32 30.26 26.39
C GLN A 82 15.67 29.56 26.59
N GLN A 83 16.52 30.15 27.43
CA GLN A 83 17.71 29.50 27.98
C GLN A 83 17.41 29.05 29.41
N ARG A 84 17.29 27.74 29.61
CA ARG A 84 17.19 27.13 30.94
C ARG A 84 18.59 26.74 31.43
N THR A 85 18.71 26.30 32.68
CA THR A 85 20.00 25.88 33.25
C THR A 85 20.60 24.69 32.49
N ASP A 86 19.76 23.76 32.05
CA ASP A 86 20.14 22.47 31.48
C ASP A 86 19.86 22.33 29.98
N LYS A 87 19.00 23.18 29.42
CA LYS A 87 18.55 23.07 28.03
C LYS A 87 18.12 24.38 27.40
N ARG A 88 17.92 24.33 26.08
CA ARG A 88 17.43 25.41 25.24
C ARG A 88 16.10 25.02 24.62
N THR A 89 15.11 25.89 24.75
CA THR A 89 13.74 25.61 24.34
C THR A 89 13.14 26.75 23.53
N LEU A 90 12.10 26.40 22.77
CA LEU A 90 11.12 27.34 22.21
C LEU A 90 9.87 27.28 23.06
N HIS A 91 9.20 28.42 23.20
CA HIS A 91 7.95 28.56 23.93
C HIS A 91 6.89 29.18 23.03
N PHE A 92 5.65 28.75 23.23
CA PHE A 92 4.46 29.31 22.60
C PHE A 92 3.27 29.15 23.56
N ALA A 93 2.69 30.27 23.99
CA ALA A 93 1.59 30.27 24.94
C ALA A 93 0.48 31.22 24.54
N ILE A 94 -0.75 30.82 24.83
CA ILE A 94 -1.96 31.62 24.64
C ILE A 94 -2.82 31.48 25.90
N TRP A 95 -3.31 32.60 26.41
CA TRP A 95 -4.31 32.62 27.47
C TRP A 95 -5.66 32.13 26.95
N ASP A 96 -6.44 31.48 27.81
CA ASP A 96 -7.78 31.05 27.45
C ASP A 96 -8.67 32.23 27.04
N PRO A 97 -9.71 31.98 26.23
CA PRO A 97 -10.58 33.03 25.75
C PRO A 97 -11.31 33.73 26.89
N VAL A 98 -11.25 35.06 26.86
CA VAL A 98 -11.91 35.92 27.84
C VAL A 98 -13.43 35.90 27.63
N SER A 99 -13.86 35.82 26.36
CA SER A 99 -15.27 35.85 25.97
C SER A 99 -16.04 34.58 26.33
N VAL A 100 -15.45 33.40 26.11
CA VAL A 100 -16.15 32.11 26.30
C VAL A 100 -15.65 31.30 27.50
N ARG A 101 -14.50 31.67 28.09
CA ARG A 101 -13.90 31.02 29.28
C ARG A 101 -13.79 29.51 29.15
N LYS A 102 -13.37 29.04 27.97
CA LYS A 102 -13.14 27.63 27.67
C LYS A 102 -11.65 27.37 27.48
N PRO A 103 -11.11 26.27 28.02
CA PRO A 103 -9.73 25.88 27.75
C PRO A 103 -9.45 25.78 26.25
N ILE A 104 -8.32 26.32 25.81
CA ILE A 104 -7.78 26.08 24.46
C ILE A 104 -7.11 24.71 24.39
N GLU A 105 -6.98 24.18 23.18
CA GLU A 105 -6.42 22.85 22.92
C GLU A 105 -5.20 22.90 22.00
N ALA A 106 -4.33 21.90 22.09
CA ALA A 106 -3.23 21.72 21.15
C ALA A 106 -3.67 20.77 20.03
N GLU A 107 -3.91 21.31 18.84
CA GLU A 107 -4.26 20.53 17.65
C GLU A 107 -3.04 19.76 17.11
N TYR A 108 -1.86 20.39 17.16
CA TYR A 108 -0.62 19.78 16.73
C TYR A 108 0.54 20.13 17.65
N LEU A 109 1.40 19.15 17.89
CA LEU A 109 2.69 19.29 18.56
C LEU A 109 3.75 18.57 17.73
N SER A 110 4.90 19.22 17.53
CA SER A 110 6.06 18.53 16.98
C SER A 110 6.51 17.40 17.91
N SER A 111 7.25 16.42 17.38
CA SER A 111 7.75 15.28 18.18
C SER A 111 8.65 15.68 19.37
N SER A 112 9.17 16.91 19.38
CA SER A 112 10.00 17.48 20.44
C SER A 112 9.27 18.47 21.35
N SER A 113 7.95 18.60 21.18
CA SER A 113 7.10 19.56 21.89
C SER A 113 6.25 18.85 22.94
N THR A 114 6.06 19.52 24.08
CA THR A 114 5.08 19.14 25.09
C THR A 114 4.19 20.33 25.40
N SER A 115 2.91 20.08 25.69
CA SER A 115 1.98 21.11 26.13
C SER A 115 1.60 20.91 27.60
N SER A 116 1.32 22.03 28.27
CA SER A 116 0.73 22.01 29.60
C SER A 116 -0.14 23.25 29.80
N ARG A 117 -1.01 23.20 30.81
CA ARG A 117 -1.73 24.38 31.29
C ARG A 117 -0.79 25.29 32.07
N PHE A 118 -1.09 26.59 32.11
CA PHE A 118 -0.46 27.55 33.02
C PHE A 118 -1.53 28.33 33.80
N GLY A 119 -1.12 28.92 34.93
CA GLY A 119 -1.96 29.62 35.89
C GLY A 119 -1.16 30.67 36.67
N GLY A 120 -1.81 31.41 37.58
CA GLY A 120 -1.17 32.43 38.43
C GLY A 120 -1.08 33.82 37.82
N GLU A 121 -1.11 33.92 36.49
CA GLU A 121 -1.16 35.17 35.70
C GLU A 121 -2.37 35.21 34.74
N GLY A 122 -3.42 34.47 35.09
CA GLY A 122 -4.45 34.01 34.16
C GLY A 122 -4.22 32.56 33.76
N GLU A 123 -5.23 31.94 33.14
CA GLU A 123 -5.19 30.54 32.72
C GLU A 123 -5.02 30.44 31.21
N GLY A 124 -4.28 29.42 30.75
CA GLY A 124 -4.07 29.18 29.34
C GLY A 124 -3.27 27.92 29.06
N MET A 125 -2.83 27.77 27.82
CA MET A 125 -1.96 26.68 27.39
C MET A 125 -0.62 27.20 26.92
N LYS A 126 0.44 26.50 27.32
CA LYS A 126 1.80 26.71 26.84
C LYS A 126 2.33 25.43 26.19
N VAL A 127 3.15 25.63 25.18
CA VAL A 127 3.96 24.63 24.51
C VAL A 127 5.42 24.94 24.81
N GLU A 128 6.14 23.94 25.29
CA GLU A 128 7.60 23.96 25.43
C GLU A 128 8.18 22.97 24.42
N THR A 129 9.19 23.38 23.67
CA THR A 129 9.82 22.53 22.65
C THR A 129 11.32 22.51 22.84
N ASN A 130 11.90 21.32 22.99
CA ASN A 130 13.35 21.18 23.01
C ASN A 130 13.91 21.59 21.63
N TYR A 131 14.73 22.64 21.62
CA TYR A 131 15.31 23.21 20.41
C TYR A 131 16.67 23.81 20.74
N ASP A 132 17.73 23.10 20.37
CA ASP A 132 19.11 23.42 20.71
C ASP A 132 19.68 24.54 19.79
N TRP A 133 19.05 25.71 19.85
CA TRP A 133 19.51 26.92 19.18
C TRP A 133 20.93 27.28 19.63
N LYS A 134 21.69 27.94 18.76
CA LYS A 134 23.09 28.27 18.99
C LYS A 134 23.28 29.78 19.18
N PRO A 135 24.06 30.23 20.19
CA PRO A 135 24.50 31.61 20.28
C PRO A 135 25.16 32.04 18.99
N ASN A 136 25.10 33.33 18.69
CA ASN A 136 25.55 33.93 17.42
C ASN A 136 24.85 33.45 16.15
N SER A 137 23.90 32.52 16.21
CA SER A 137 23.08 32.13 15.05
C SER A 137 21.81 32.96 14.97
N TRP A 138 21.29 33.14 13.76
CA TRP A 138 20.04 33.86 13.49
C TRP A 138 18.90 32.87 13.27
N TYR A 139 17.77 33.12 13.90
CA TYR A 139 16.57 32.30 13.76
C TYR A 139 15.38 33.18 13.42
N LYS A 140 14.67 32.85 12.34
CA LYS A 140 13.40 33.47 12.01
C LYS A 140 12.29 32.76 12.75
N MET A 141 11.56 33.49 13.59
CA MET A 141 10.31 32.99 14.17
C MET A 141 9.13 33.58 13.40
N THR A 142 8.24 32.72 12.93
CA THR A 142 7.02 33.10 12.21
C THR A 142 5.80 32.57 12.95
N MET A 143 4.86 33.47 13.21
CA MET A 143 3.55 33.16 13.77
C MET A 143 2.49 33.39 12.70
N ARG A 144 1.50 32.50 12.62
CA ARG A 144 0.34 32.68 11.73
C ARG A 144 -0.95 32.33 12.46
N ASN A 145 -2.00 33.12 12.26
CA ASN A 145 -3.37 32.78 12.64
C ASN A 145 -4.25 32.59 11.40
N TRP A 146 -5.28 31.75 11.53
CA TRP A 146 -6.27 31.51 10.47
C TRP A 146 -7.59 31.02 11.05
N GLN A 147 -8.64 31.04 10.23
CA GLN A 147 -9.97 30.62 10.61
C GLN A 147 -10.26 29.21 10.11
N GLU A 148 -10.84 28.38 10.97
CA GLU A 148 -11.24 27.02 10.64
C GLU A 148 -12.35 26.54 11.57
N ASP A 149 -13.45 26.00 11.03
CA ASP A 149 -14.57 25.45 11.79
C ASP A 149 -15.16 26.40 12.86
N GLY A 150 -15.12 27.71 12.60
CA GLY A 150 -15.60 28.74 13.53
C GLY A 150 -14.63 29.04 14.67
N HIS A 151 -13.44 28.45 14.67
CA HIS A 151 -12.34 28.69 15.60
C HIS A 151 -11.22 29.49 14.93
N THR A 152 -10.38 30.13 15.75
CA THR A 152 -9.09 30.69 15.29
C THR A 152 -7.99 29.71 15.64
N LYS A 153 -7.18 29.33 14.66
CA LYS A 153 -5.98 28.53 14.89
C LYS A 153 -4.76 29.44 14.97
N PHE A 154 -3.78 29.08 15.79
CA PHE A 154 -2.50 29.78 15.90
C PHE A 154 -1.35 28.80 15.77
N GLY A 155 -0.42 29.07 14.85
CA GLY A 155 0.75 28.22 14.62
C GLY A 155 2.07 28.96 14.82
N GLN A 156 3.09 28.22 15.24
CA GLN A 156 4.48 28.68 15.37
C GLN A 156 5.40 27.87 14.45
N TRP A 157 6.24 28.58 13.70
CA TRP A 157 7.32 28.02 12.89
C TRP A 157 8.64 28.73 13.20
N VAL A 158 9.74 28.00 13.14
CA VAL A 158 11.09 28.54 13.29
C VAL A 158 11.97 28.09 12.12
N ARG A 159 12.73 29.00 11.52
CA ARG A 159 13.77 28.71 10.53
C ARG A 159 15.14 29.05 11.09
N ASP A 160 16.09 28.13 11.00
CA ASP A 160 17.50 28.45 11.21
C ASP A 160 18.03 29.16 9.95
N GLU A 161 18.50 30.39 10.09
CA GLU A 161 18.93 31.18 8.93
C GLU A 161 20.26 30.71 8.32
N SER A 162 21.04 29.88 9.03
CA SER A 162 22.28 29.30 8.51
C SER A 162 22.02 28.07 7.64
N THR A 163 21.12 27.19 8.08
CA THR A 163 20.78 25.97 7.33
C THR A 163 19.59 26.15 6.39
N LYS A 164 18.80 27.21 6.59
CA LYS A 164 17.49 27.48 5.96
C LYS A 164 16.43 26.42 6.26
N GLU A 165 16.65 25.54 7.23
CA GLU A 165 15.71 24.50 7.60
C GLU A 165 14.59 25.06 8.49
N TRP A 166 13.36 24.71 8.15
CA TRP A 166 12.18 25.06 8.91
C TRP A 166 11.76 23.95 9.86
N LYS A 167 11.16 24.34 10.98
CA LYS A 167 10.47 23.46 11.91
C LYS A 167 9.14 24.06 12.31
N GLN A 168 8.05 23.31 12.09
CA GLN A 168 6.76 23.63 12.70
C GLN A 168 6.78 23.15 14.15
N ILE A 169 6.34 24.01 15.06
CA ILE A 169 6.41 23.73 16.51
C ILE A 169 5.09 23.19 17.02
N ALA A 170 4.00 23.94 16.80
CA ALA A 170 2.67 23.57 17.27
C ALA A 170 1.59 24.32 16.49
N VAL A 171 0.35 23.82 16.60
CA VAL A 171 -0.88 24.52 16.27
C VAL A 171 -1.79 24.47 17.49
N LEU A 172 -2.23 25.63 17.97
CA LEU A 172 -3.18 25.77 19.07
C LEU A 172 -4.55 26.15 18.52
N ASP A 173 -5.58 25.46 18.99
CA ASP A 173 -6.98 25.70 18.66
C ASP A 173 -7.63 26.64 19.67
N PHE A 174 -8.03 27.82 19.20
CA PHE A 174 -8.68 28.83 20.00
C PHE A 174 -10.18 28.90 19.66
N PRO A 175 -11.10 28.58 20.60
CA PRO A 175 -12.52 28.38 20.31
C PRO A 175 -13.31 29.69 20.20
N VAL A 176 -12.75 30.67 19.49
CA VAL A 176 -13.37 31.95 19.13
C VAL A 176 -12.90 32.33 17.73
N ALA A 177 -13.85 32.67 16.86
CA ALA A 177 -13.56 33.12 15.50
C ALA A 177 -12.93 34.52 15.46
N ASN A 178 -12.23 34.79 14.35
CA ASN A 178 -11.76 36.11 13.90
C ASN A 178 -10.81 36.83 14.85
N VAL A 179 -10.08 36.09 15.69
CA VAL A 179 -9.01 36.64 16.51
C VAL A 179 -7.73 36.73 15.68
N ASN A 180 -7.02 37.85 15.78
CA ASN A 180 -5.80 38.10 15.01
C ASN A 180 -4.72 38.70 15.92
N PHE A 181 -3.50 38.82 15.43
CA PHE A 181 -2.45 39.58 16.11
C PHE A 181 -2.79 41.08 16.02
N GLY A 182 -3.30 41.65 17.11
CA GLY A 182 -3.91 42.99 17.11
C GLY A 182 -2.98 44.11 17.52
N TRP A 183 -2.28 43.94 18.64
CA TRP A 183 -1.38 44.94 19.23
C TRP A 183 -0.32 44.29 20.13
N GLY A 184 0.72 45.04 20.47
CA GLY A 184 1.78 44.61 21.38
C GLY A 184 2.68 43.54 20.77
N THR A 185 3.01 43.66 19.50
CA THR A 185 3.67 42.61 18.69
C THR A 185 5.18 42.48 18.91
N GLY A 186 5.75 43.27 19.81
CA GLY A 186 7.19 43.35 20.04
C GLY A 186 7.77 42.22 20.89
N MET A 187 9.08 42.32 21.14
CA MET A 187 9.83 41.38 21.97
C MET A 187 9.86 41.82 23.44
N PHE A 188 9.82 40.86 24.36
CA PHE A 188 10.13 41.02 25.79
C PHE A 188 11.27 40.07 26.21
N GLN A 189 12.27 40.60 26.92
CA GLN A 189 13.39 39.85 27.51
C GLN A 189 13.27 39.86 29.03
N GLU A 190 13.33 38.68 29.65
CA GLU A 190 13.09 38.48 31.07
C GLU A 190 14.20 37.67 31.77
N ASP A 191 14.46 38.05 33.02
CA ASP A 191 15.10 37.23 34.05
C ASP A 191 14.04 36.69 35.02
N TRP A 192 13.71 35.40 34.91
CA TRP A 192 12.68 34.82 35.78
C TRP A 192 13.21 34.21 37.08
N ALA A 193 14.53 34.00 37.19
CA ALA A 193 15.12 33.32 38.36
C ALA A 193 15.84 34.27 39.31
N GLY A 194 15.99 35.54 38.94
CA GLY A 194 16.71 36.51 39.76
C GLY A 194 18.21 36.22 39.78
N ASN A 195 18.80 36.12 38.60
CA ASN A 195 20.24 36.01 38.42
C ASN A 195 20.81 37.28 37.78
N GLY A 196 20.40 38.46 38.25
CA GLY A 196 20.69 39.77 37.65
C GLY A 196 22.16 40.15 37.59
N GLN A 197 23.06 39.41 38.23
CA GLN A 197 24.51 39.51 38.04
C GLN A 197 25.00 39.02 36.66
N ASP A 198 24.24 38.16 35.99
CA ASP A 198 24.62 37.60 34.70
C ASP A 198 24.10 38.48 33.55
N VAL A 199 24.92 38.69 32.53
CA VAL A 199 24.52 39.52 31.37
C VAL A 199 23.74 38.68 30.36
N ARG A 200 22.62 39.23 29.89
CA ARG A 200 21.83 38.63 28.81
C ARG A 200 21.46 39.64 27.74
N ASN A 201 21.39 39.22 26.49
CA ASN A 201 21.07 40.11 25.38
C ASN A 201 20.21 39.45 24.29
N ALA A 202 19.62 40.29 23.45
CA ALA A 202 18.97 39.91 22.22
C ALA A 202 19.34 40.88 21.10
N ARG A 203 19.37 40.37 19.87
CA ARG A 203 19.50 41.11 18.62
C ARG A 203 18.33 40.73 17.73
N LEU A 204 17.70 41.72 17.11
CA LEU A 204 16.50 41.52 16.30
C LEU A 204 16.57 42.31 15.00
N LYS A 205 16.09 41.71 13.92
CA LYS A 205 15.97 42.34 12.60
C LYS A 205 14.81 41.72 11.83
N ASN A 206 14.54 42.25 10.62
CA ASN A 206 13.57 41.66 9.71
C ASN A 206 12.17 41.56 10.34
N PHE A 207 11.66 42.67 10.85
CA PHE A 207 10.34 42.74 11.47
C PHE A 207 9.28 42.94 10.39
N TYR A 208 8.39 41.97 10.22
CA TYR A 208 7.29 42.08 9.27
C TYR A 208 5.99 41.59 9.87
N SER A 209 4.89 42.20 9.42
CA SER A 209 3.55 41.69 9.65
C SER A 209 2.74 41.74 8.37
N ARG A 210 1.84 40.77 8.16
CA ARG A 210 0.95 40.76 7.01
C ARG A 210 -0.44 41.23 7.41
N SER A 211 -0.92 42.24 6.71
CA SER A 211 -2.17 42.92 7.04
C SER A 211 -3.38 42.02 6.83
N VAL A 212 -4.28 41.95 7.82
CA VAL A 212 -5.53 41.19 7.69
C VAL A 212 -6.51 41.81 6.69
N SER A 213 -6.38 43.10 6.38
CA SER A 213 -7.36 43.82 5.54
C SER A 213 -7.14 43.61 4.05
N ASN A 214 -5.88 43.46 3.62
CA ASN A 214 -5.51 43.42 2.21
C ASN A 214 -4.39 42.40 1.90
N GLN A 215 -3.90 41.67 2.90
CA GLN A 215 -2.83 40.67 2.77
C GLN A 215 -1.47 41.23 2.32
N ASP A 216 -1.29 42.55 2.35
CA ASP A 216 0.00 43.18 2.07
C ASP A 216 0.98 43.02 3.24
N TRP A 217 2.26 42.91 2.92
CA TRP A 217 3.34 42.94 3.90
C TRP A 217 3.62 44.37 4.37
N ASN A 218 3.67 44.54 5.70
CA ASN A 218 4.18 45.74 6.36
C ASN A 218 5.62 45.47 6.80
N SER A 219 6.55 46.26 6.27
CA SER A 219 7.93 46.31 6.74
C SER A 219 8.00 47.23 7.96
N LEU A 220 8.18 46.66 9.15
CA LEU A 220 8.22 47.38 10.43
C LEU A 220 9.66 47.82 10.71
N TYR A 221 10.19 48.72 9.90
CA TYR A 221 11.61 49.11 9.93
C TYR A 221 12.00 50.04 11.10
N GLN A 222 11.03 50.50 11.91
CA GLN A 222 11.27 51.34 13.09
C GLN A 222 10.94 50.59 14.38
N GLN A 223 11.87 50.56 15.32
CA GLN A 223 11.78 49.79 16.56
C GLN A 223 12.09 50.66 17.78
N LYS A 224 11.19 50.67 18.76
CA LYS A 224 11.34 51.38 20.03
C LYS A 224 11.93 50.47 21.09
N VAL A 225 13.11 50.81 21.59
CA VAL A 225 13.80 50.07 22.66
C VAL A 225 13.49 50.70 24.01
N THR A 226 12.94 49.92 24.95
CA THR A 226 12.52 50.40 26.28
C THR A 226 13.02 49.44 27.37
N SER A 227 13.52 50.00 28.47
CA SER A 227 13.77 49.28 29.72
C SER A 227 12.63 49.48 30.69
N GLN A 228 12.20 48.39 31.36
CA GLN A 228 11.18 48.43 32.41
C GLN A 228 11.59 49.36 33.57
N TYR A 229 12.87 49.30 33.96
CA TYR A 229 13.44 50.12 35.03
C TYR A 229 14.69 50.83 34.52
N PRO A 230 14.54 52.04 33.94
CA PRO A 230 15.64 52.77 33.30
C PRO A 230 16.83 53.10 34.20
N ASN A 231 16.65 53.05 35.52
CA ASN A 231 17.69 53.28 36.52
C ASN A 231 18.51 52.03 36.87
N LYS A 232 18.23 50.86 36.28
CA LYS A 232 18.95 49.60 36.51
C LYS A 232 20.09 49.36 35.50
N ASN A 233 20.73 48.19 35.61
CA ASN A 233 21.81 47.71 34.75
C ASN A 233 21.29 47.19 33.40
N TRP A 234 21.15 48.08 32.42
CA TRP A 234 20.75 47.76 31.06
C TRP A 234 21.44 48.66 30.05
N ASP A 235 21.43 48.24 28.79
CA ASP A 235 21.73 49.08 27.65
C ASP A 235 20.93 48.61 26.43
N GLY A 236 20.94 49.41 25.37
CA GLY A 236 20.35 49.05 24.10
C GLY A 236 20.93 49.86 22.97
N GLY A 237 20.55 49.49 21.75
CA GLY A 237 21.01 50.21 20.59
C GLY A 237 20.44 49.66 19.29
N GLY A 238 20.91 50.24 18.20
CA GLY A 238 20.61 49.77 16.86
C GLY A 238 21.58 50.35 15.85
N ASN A 239 21.76 49.61 14.78
CA ASN A 239 22.45 50.04 13.56
C ASN A 239 21.54 49.78 12.36
N SER A 240 22.05 49.92 11.14
CA SER A 240 21.27 49.65 9.93
C SER A 240 20.85 48.19 9.76
N GLU A 241 21.45 47.23 10.46
CA GLU A 241 21.15 45.80 10.29
C GLU A 241 20.20 45.25 11.35
N TYR A 242 20.36 45.67 12.60
CA TYR A 242 19.58 45.14 13.71
C TYR A 242 19.49 46.13 14.88
N VAL A 243 18.49 45.89 15.73
CA VAL A 243 18.41 46.48 17.08
C VAL A 243 18.82 45.46 18.13
N TRP A 244 19.30 45.92 19.27
CA TRP A 244 19.73 45.04 20.35
C TRP A 244 19.39 45.62 21.72
N VAL A 245 19.25 44.71 22.69
CA VAL A 245 19.03 45.01 24.11
C VAL A 245 19.93 44.15 24.96
N GLU A 246 20.38 44.70 26.09
CA GLU A 246 21.22 44.00 27.06
C GLU A 246 20.82 44.37 28.49
N ALA A 247 20.80 43.40 29.39
CA ALA A 247 20.51 43.63 30.81
C ALA A 247 21.29 42.67 31.71
N GLY A 248 21.53 43.11 32.94
CA GLY A 248 22.24 42.34 33.96
C GLY A 248 23.73 42.69 34.07
N GLY A 249 24.41 42.10 35.05
CA GLY A 249 25.81 42.35 35.38
C GLY A 249 26.13 43.83 35.57
N ASN A 250 27.28 44.25 35.06
CA ASN A 250 27.78 45.63 35.14
C ASN A 250 27.35 46.51 33.95
N THR A 251 26.31 46.13 33.21
CA THR A 251 25.82 46.86 32.04
C THR A 251 25.41 48.29 32.41
N LYS A 252 25.83 49.27 31.61
CA LYS A 252 25.54 50.69 31.85
C LYS A 252 24.84 51.29 30.62
N PRO A 253 23.76 52.06 30.79
CA PRO A 253 23.02 52.60 29.66
C PRO A 253 23.84 53.68 28.94
N THR A 254 23.91 53.57 27.62
CA THR A 254 24.49 54.59 26.72
C THR A 254 23.40 55.39 26.00
N MET A 255 22.13 54.99 26.17
CA MET A 255 20.96 55.64 25.60
C MET A 255 19.83 55.83 26.61
N THR A 256 18.92 56.76 26.31
CA THR A 256 17.67 56.94 27.08
C THR A 256 16.64 55.89 26.68
N SER A 257 15.94 55.31 27.67
CA SER A 257 14.84 54.37 27.43
C SER A 257 13.75 55.01 26.55
N GLY A 258 13.24 54.26 25.58
CA GLY A 258 12.21 54.70 24.64
C GLY A 258 12.74 55.24 23.31
N LYS A 259 14.05 55.20 23.05
CA LYS A 259 14.62 55.61 21.76
C LYS A 259 14.14 54.70 20.62
N VAL A 260 13.87 55.30 19.47
CA VAL A 260 13.48 54.61 18.23
C VAL A 260 14.70 54.47 17.33
N PHE A 261 14.90 53.27 16.79
CA PHE A 261 15.94 52.93 15.83
C PHE A 261 15.32 52.54 14.50
N THR A 262 16.02 52.83 13.41
CA THR A 262 15.64 52.44 12.06
C THR A 262 16.60 51.38 11.56
N ILE A 263 16.06 50.27 11.06
CA ILE A 263 16.82 49.18 10.42
C ILE A 263 16.55 49.18 8.92
N ASN A 264 17.57 48.90 8.13
CA ASN A 264 17.45 48.69 6.69
C ASN A 264 16.97 47.26 6.45
N GLN A 265 15.77 47.12 5.91
CA GLN A 265 15.19 45.82 5.58
C GLN A 265 14.29 45.94 4.33
N PRO A 266 14.13 44.86 3.56
CA PRO A 266 13.21 44.82 2.42
C PRO A 266 11.77 45.24 2.75
N SER A 267 10.94 45.41 1.71
CA SER A 267 9.51 45.70 1.86
C SER A 267 8.67 44.48 2.31
N LYS A 268 9.18 43.27 2.08
CA LYS A 268 8.56 41.99 2.44
C LYS A 268 9.62 41.01 2.96
N PRO A 269 9.25 40.04 3.82
CA PRO A 269 10.21 39.05 4.30
C PRO A 269 10.70 38.15 3.16
N ASP A 270 11.87 37.54 3.36
CA ASP A 270 12.22 36.32 2.65
C ASP A 270 11.22 35.21 3.03
N VAL A 271 10.33 34.89 2.08
CA VAL A 271 9.28 33.87 2.18
C VAL A 271 9.74 32.50 1.66
N GLY A 272 10.97 32.38 1.16
CA GLY A 272 11.50 31.14 0.60
C GLY A 272 10.74 30.65 -0.65
N THR A 273 10.81 29.34 -0.87
CA THR A 273 10.14 28.65 -1.98
C THR A 273 9.51 27.36 -1.47
N LEU A 274 8.32 27.03 -1.93
CA LEU A 274 7.73 25.70 -1.76
C LEU A 274 8.31 24.73 -2.81
N ASP A 275 8.55 23.48 -2.46
CA ASP A 275 8.73 22.34 -3.38
C ASP A 275 8.62 21.03 -2.61
N PHE A 276 8.08 19.98 -3.24
CA PHE A 276 7.81 18.69 -2.60
C PHE A 276 7.81 17.55 -3.61
N ASP A 277 8.17 16.34 -3.21
CA ASP A 277 8.08 15.17 -4.09
C ASP A 277 6.91 14.29 -3.66
N ILE A 278 6.14 13.79 -4.62
CA ILE A 278 5.13 12.77 -4.36
C ILE A 278 5.85 11.45 -4.17
N THR A 279 5.71 10.83 -3.00
CA THR A 279 6.43 9.62 -2.60
C THR A 279 5.60 8.36 -2.74
N ASN A 280 4.27 8.47 -2.72
CA ASN A 280 3.35 7.38 -2.98
C ASN A 280 2.07 7.91 -3.62
N ALA A 281 1.49 7.17 -4.57
CA ALA A 281 0.25 7.54 -5.23
C ALA A 281 -0.46 6.28 -5.74
N LYS A 282 -1.37 5.74 -4.92
CA LYS A 282 -2.04 4.46 -5.15
C LYS A 282 -3.55 4.54 -4.93
N TYR A 283 -4.31 3.77 -5.70
CA TYR A 283 -5.71 3.50 -5.45
C TYR A 283 -5.99 1.99 -5.58
N GLU A 284 -5.97 1.28 -4.47
CA GLU A 284 -6.04 -0.19 -4.45
C GLU A 284 -7.07 -0.63 -3.41
N ASN A 285 -7.90 -1.64 -3.70
CA ASN A 285 -8.89 -2.18 -2.76
C ASN A 285 -9.80 -1.10 -2.13
N ASN A 286 -10.20 -0.10 -2.93
CA ASN A 286 -10.99 1.06 -2.49
C ASN A 286 -10.30 1.95 -1.44
N TYR A 287 -8.98 1.90 -1.36
CA TYR A 287 -8.18 2.83 -0.58
C TYR A 287 -7.36 3.73 -1.49
N LEU A 288 -7.60 5.03 -1.37
CA LEU A 288 -6.72 6.06 -1.91
C LEU A 288 -5.58 6.30 -0.93
N ASN A 289 -4.35 6.11 -1.39
CA ASN A 289 -3.14 6.33 -0.61
C ASN A 289 -2.17 7.23 -1.38
N ILE A 290 -2.09 8.49 -0.99
CA ILE A 290 -1.18 9.47 -1.58
C ILE A 290 -0.31 10.04 -0.47
N SER A 291 1.01 10.04 -0.63
CA SER A 291 1.93 10.69 0.29
C SER A 291 2.96 11.53 -0.45
N TRP A 292 3.46 12.55 0.23
CA TRP A 292 4.47 13.45 -0.30
C TRP A 292 5.46 13.87 0.78
N LYS A 293 6.58 14.43 0.34
CA LYS A 293 7.63 14.93 1.21
C LYS A 293 8.08 16.31 0.74
N LEU A 294 7.98 17.30 1.61
CA LEU A 294 8.60 18.61 1.38
C LEU A 294 10.11 18.45 1.22
N LYS A 295 10.70 19.12 0.22
CA LYS A 295 12.16 19.13 0.08
C LYS A 295 12.78 19.94 1.21
N ASN A 296 14.04 19.64 1.54
CA ASN A 296 14.78 20.39 2.55
C ASN A 296 14.85 21.87 2.19
N GLN A 297 14.89 22.74 3.22
CA GLN A 297 14.98 24.20 3.12
C GLN A 297 13.79 24.90 2.44
N ARG A 298 12.74 24.15 2.08
CA ARG A 298 11.53 24.72 1.49
C ARG A 298 10.60 25.27 2.56
N THR A 299 9.80 26.26 2.16
CA THR A 299 8.79 26.87 3.01
C THR A 299 7.78 25.82 3.45
N PRO A 300 7.39 25.76 4.74
CA PRO A 300 6.50 24.73 5.25
C PRO A 300 5.15 24.73 4.56
N GLN A 301 4.58 23.54 4.36
CA GLN A 301 3.18 23.39 4.02
C GLN A 301 2.31 24.02 5.10
N PHE A 302 1.27 24.72 4.65
CA PHE A 302 0.26 25.29 5.52
C PHE A 302 -1.09 24.61 5.33
N LYS A 303 -1.46 24.34 4.09
CA LYS A 303 -2.67 23.56 3.74
C LYS A 303 -2.47 22.81 2.44
N GLY A 304 -3.21 21.73 2.26
CA GLY A 304 -3.20 20.95 1.04
C GLY A 304 -4.61 20.62 0.54
N LYS A 305 -4.66 20.26 -0.75
CA LYS A 305 -5.83 19.77 -1.44
C LYS A 305 -5.39 18.70 -2.44
N ILE A 306 -6.18 17.64 -2.56
CA ILE A 306 -5.99 16.61 -3.59
C ILE A 306 -7.25 16.54 -4.45
N GLU A 307 -7.06 16.56 -5.77
CA GLU A 307 -8.12 16.37 -6.75
C GLU A 307 -7.84 15.13 -7.58
N ILE A 308 -8.81 14.23 -7.68
CA ILE A 308 -8.71 12.98 -8.46
C ILE A 308 -9.52 13.12 -9.75
N TYR A 309 -8.95 12.65 -10.85
CA TYR A 309 -9.50 12.67 -12.19
C TYR A 309 -9.43 11.29 -12.83
N ASN A 310 -10.34 11.02 -13.78
CA ASN A 310 -10.39 9.82 -14.61
C ASN A 310 -9.95 10.07 -16.06
N ASN A 311 -9.27 11.19 -16.31
CA ASN A 311 -8.74 11.56 -17.62
C ASN A 311 -7.32 12.10 -17.47
N SER A 312 -6.43 11.74 -18.41
CA SER A 312 -5.00 12.09 -18.35
C SER A 312 -4.73 13.60 -18.42
N ASN A 313 -5.63 14.35 -19.06
CA ASN A 313 -5.54 15.81 -19.16
C ASN A 313 -5.95 16.52 -17.86
N MET A 314 -6.56 15.81 -16.90
CA MET A 314 -7.04 16.33 -15.61
C MET A 314 -7.89 17.60 -15.75
N THR A 315 -8.77 17.59 -16.74
CA THR A 315 -9.73 18.66 -17.05
C THR A 315 -11.13 18.30 -16.57
N GLY A 316 -11.97 19.32 -16.37
CA GLY A 316 -13.35 19.16 -15.88
C GLY A 316 -13.45 19.08 -14.36
N THR A 317 -14.58 18.57 -13.87
CA THR A 317 -14.82 18.40 -12.43
C THR A 317 -14.05 17.19 -11.89
N PRO A 318 -13.27 17.32 -10.79
CA PRO A 318 -12.66 16.17 -10.14
C PRO A 318 -13.70 15.15 -9.69
N ILE A 319 -13.44 13.86 -9.90
CA ILE A 319 -14.32 12.77 -9.42
C ILE A 319 -14.27 12.62 -7.90
N LYS A 320 -13.21 13.11 -7.26
CA LYS A 320 -13.08 13.22 -5.81
C LYS A 320 -12.18 14.42 -5.50
N THR A 321 -12.56 15.14 -4.45
CA THR A 321 -11.74 16.22 -3.89
C THR A 321 -11.55 15.96 -2.41
N ILE A 322 -10.31 16.08 -1.94
CA ILE A 322 -9.92 16.02 -0.54
C ILE A 322 -9.39 17.41 -0.20
N ASN A 323 -10.09 18.10 0.69
CA ASN A 323 -9.76 19.45 1.14
C ASN A 323 -9.25 19.41 2.58
N ASN A 324 -8.82 20.57 3.09
CA ASN A 324 -8.45 20.77 4.49
C ASN A 324 -7.32 19.86 4.99
N ILE A 325 -6.42 19.45 4.08
CA ILE A 325 -5.20 18.74 4.48
C ILE A 325 -4.36 19.71 5.32
N LYS A 326 -4.04 19.30 6.54
CA LYS A 326 -3.46 20.19 7.56
C LYS A 326 -1.98 20.46 7.28
N SER A 327 -1.44 21.50 7.92
CA SER A 327 -0.02 21.88 7.80
C SER A 327 0.96 20.76 8.17
N TYR A 328 0.54 19.88 9.09
CA TYR A 328 1.34 18.77 9.63
C TYR A 328 1.04 17.41 8.99
N GLU A 329 0.14 17.35 7.99
CA GLU A 329 -0.18 16.13 7.25
C GLU A 329 0.63 16.05 5.96
N ASN A 330 1.21 14.89 5.68
CA ASN A 330 2.02 14.63 4.48
C ASN A 330 1.54 13.40 3.71
N SER A 331 0.41 12.83 4.12
CA SER A 331 -0.19 11.69 3.48
C SER A 331 -1.69 11.67 3.72
N ILE A 332 -2.40 11.06 2.79
CA ILE A 332 -3.82 10.75 2.88
C ILE A 332 -3.98 9.27 2.63
N LYS A 333 -4.71 8.61 3.53
CA LYS A 333 -5.18 7.24 3.38
C LYS A 333 -6.68 7.21 3.67
N GLU A 334 -7.49 7.22 2.62
CA GLU A 334 -8.95 7.29 2.73
C GLU A 334 -9.58 6.05 2.06
N ASN A 335 -10.55 5.43 2.74
CA ASN A 335 -11.42 4.44 2.12
C ASN A 335 -12.46 5.19 1.28
N CYS A 336 -12.42 5.02 -0.04
CA CYS A 336 -13.38 5.62 -0.94
C CYS A 336 -13.63 4.76 -2.17
N GLN A 337 -14.89 4.72 -2.61
CA GLN A 337 -15.29 4.12 -3.87
C GLN A 337 -15.18 5.19 -4.96
N LEU A 338 -14.35 4.95 -5.96
CA LEU A 338 -14.23 5.78 -7.15
C LEU A 338 -14.92 5.09 -8.32
N ALA A 339 -15.39 5.89 -9.28
CA ALA A 339 -16.10 5.37 -10.46
C ALA A 339 -15.23 4.48 -11.37
N SER A 340 -13.91 4.46 -11.17
CA SER A 340 -12.96 3.59 -11.87
C SER A 340 -11.87 3.13 -10.90
N SER A 341 -11.32 1.93 -11.11
CA SER A 341 -10.15 1.40 -10.39
C SER A 341 -8.82 1.62 -11.14
N THR A 342 -8.87 2.09 -12.40
CA THR A 342 -7.70 2.36 -13.24
C THR A 342 -7.87 3.66 -14.05
N GLY A 343 -6.80 4.12 -14.71
CA GLY A 343 -6.85 5.37 -15.48
C GLY A 343 -7.10 6.61 -14.61
N LEU A 344 -6.63 6.56 -13.37
CA LEU A 344 -6.82 7.62 -12.38
C LEU A 344 -5.56 8.50 -12.27
N TYR A 345 -5.79 9.79 -12.08
CA TYR A 345 -4.76 10.81 -11.99
C TYR A 345 -5.07 11.73 -10.82
N ALA A 346 -4.05 12.24 -10.16
CA ALA A 346 -4.19 13.15 -9.03
C ALA A 346 -3.42 14.45 -9.26
N LYS A 347 -4.04 15.57 -8.90
CA LYS A 347 -3.36 16.83 -8.60
C LYS A 347 -3.18 16.92 -7.10
N VAL A 348 -1.94 16.95 -6.63
CA VAL A 348 -1.57 17.30 -5.26
C VAL A 348 -1.24 18.79 -5.25
N ILE A 349 -2.08 19.57 -4.57
CA ILE A 349 -2.02 21.04 -4.52
C ILE A 349 -1.65 21.43 -3.09
N ILE A 350 -0.44 21.96 -2.91
CA ILE A 350 0.06 22.39 -1.61
C ILE A 350 0.20 23.90 -1.60
N THR A 351 -0.30 24.54 -0.55
CA THR A 351 -0.12 25.96 -0.26
C THR A 351 0.78 26.10 0.97
N ASP A 352 1.82 26.93 0.88
CA ASP A 352 2.80 27.13 1.95
C ASP A 352 2.36 28.17 3.00
N LEU A 353 3.19 28.34 4.02
CA LEU A 353 3.02 29.29 5.13
C LEU A 353 2.77 30.74 4.70
N PHE A 354 3.18 31.13 3.49
CA PHE A 354 3.04 32.49 2.96
C PHE A 354 2.10 32.55 1.74
N ASP A 355 1.27 31.53 1.56
CA ASP A 355 0.25 31.38 0.51
C ASP A 355 0.75 31.17 -0.92
N ASN A 356 2.03 30.80 -1.11
CA ASN A 356 2.48 30.29 -2.40
C ASN A 356 1.93 28.90 -2.63
N THR A 357 1.42 28.62 -3.82
CA THR A 357 0.79 27.34 -4.15
C THR A 357 1.53 26.64 -5.28
N ILE A 358 1.78 25.33 -5.10
CA ILE A 358 2.34 24.45 -6.14
C ILE A 358 1.38 23.28 -6.35
N THR A 359 1.20 22.93 -7.62
CA THR A 359 0.46 21.73 -8.04
C THR A 359 1.44 20.75 -8.66
N LYS A 360 1.44 19.50 -8.18
CA LYS A 360 2.10 18.38 -8.84
C LYS A 360 1.07 17.35 -9.25
N THR A 361 1.27 16.78 -10.43
CA THR A 361 0.40 15.76 -11.01
C THR A 361 1.04 14.39 -10.92
N VAL A 362 0.24 13.35 -10.71
CA VAL A 362 0.71 11.96 -10.69
C VAL A 362 -0.37 11.02 -11.20
N THR A 363 0.02 9.95 -11.89
CA THR A 363 -0.89 8.84 -12.19
C THR A 363 -1.00 7.95 -10.95
N LEU A 364 -2.22 7.63 -10.53
CA LEU A 364 -2.41 6.69 -9.43
C LEU A 364 -2.14 5.28 -9.94
N ALA A 365 -1.23 4.58 -9.28
CA ALA A 365 -1.14 3.14 -9.43
C ALA A 365 -2.43 2.54 -8.87
N GLY A 366 -3.34 2.11 -9.75
CA GLY A 366 -4.53 1.37 -9.35
C GLY A 366 -4.15 0.05 -8.69
N SER A 367 -5.13 -0.75 -8.24
CA SER A 367 -4.94 -2.20 -8.22
C SER A 367 -4.47 -2.53 -9.63
N THR A 368 -3.19 -2.85 -9.80
CA THR A 368 -2.63 -3.20 -11.11
C THR A 368 -3.59 -4.24 -11.64
N GLU A 369 -4.36 -3.88 -12.66
CA GLU A 369 -5.08 -4.87 -13.42
C GLU A 369 -3.93 -5.71 -13.98
N SER A 370 -3.70 -6.85 -13.33
CA SER A 370 -2.51 -7.67 -13.45
C SER A 370 -1.91 -7.52 -14.85
N ASN A 371 -0.65 -7.08 -14.97
CA ASN A 371 0.07 -7.08 -16.27
C ASN A 371 0.04 -8.47 -16.91
N TYR A 372 -0.28 -9.50 -16.13
CA TYR A 372 -0.55 -10.85 -16.57
C TYR A 372 -1.99 -11.11 -17.08
N LYS A 373 -2.92 -10.15 -17.06
CA LYS A 373 -4.28 -10.25 -17.64
C LYS A 373 -4.29 -9.63 -19.05
N GLY A 374 -4.64 -10.43 -20.05
CA GLY A 374 -4.64 -10.13 -21.47
C GLY A 374 -4.73 -11.44 -22.28
N SER A 375 -5.07 -11.36 -23.55
CA SER A 375 -5.05 -12.47 -24.50
C SER A 375 -3.65 -12.69 -25.08
N ASN A 376 -2.95 -11.62 -25.48
CA ASN A 376 -1.72 -11.75 -26.27
C ASN A 376 -0.46 -11.45 -25.46
N PHE A 377 0.48 -12.39 -25.46
CA PHE A 377 1.79 -12.23 -24.82
C PHE A 377 2.93 -12.63 -25.76
N THR A 378 4.07 -11.97 -25.60
CA THR A 378 5.29 -12.28 -26.35
C THR A 378 6.48 -12.42 -25.41
N PHE A 379 7.30 -13.44 -25.66
CA PHE A 379 8.59 -13.66 -25.03
C PHE A 379 9.68 -13.52 -26.11
N ASP A 380 10.52 -12.50 -26.00
CA ASP A 380 11.66 -12.30 -26.90
C ASP A 380 12.96 -12.73 -26.20
N PHE A 381 13.73 -13.61 -26.86
CA PHE A 381 14.94 -14.19 -26.33
C PHE A 381 16.16 -13.69 -27.12
N LYS A 382 17.10 -13.04 -26.42
CA LYS A 382 18.32 -12.47 -27.02
C LYS A 382 19.60 -13.12 -26.52
N GLY A 383 20.52 -13.28 -27.44
CA GLY A 383 21.80 -13.93 -27.23
C GLY A 383 22.94 -12.92 -27.18
N TYR A 384 24.14 -13.40 -27.49
CA TYR A 384 25.33 -12.55 -27.63
C TYR A 384 25.08 -11.40 -28.62
N SER A 385 25.57 -10.20 -28.29
CA SER A 385 25.32 -8.94 -29.03
C SER A 385 23.84 -8.57 -29.19
N ASP A 386 22.98 -9.04 -28.29
CA ASP A 386 21.54 -8.76 -28.26
C ASP A 386 20.77 -9.23 -29.52
N ASN A 387 21.38 -10.17 -30.26
CA ASN A 387 20.74 -10.83 -31.39
C ASN A 387 19.59 -11.70 -30.90
N GLN A 388 18.40 -11.52 -31.45
CA GLN A 388 17.26 -12.37 -31.14
C GLN A 388 17.48 -13.77 -31.72
N PHE A 389 17.43 -14.80 -30.88
CA PHE A 389 17.58 -16.20 -31.31
C PHE A 389 16.27 -16.99 -31.21
N ALA A 390 15.31 -16.52 -30.40
CA ALA A 390 13.98 -17.12 -30.31
C ALA A 390 12.90 -16.11 -29.95
N LYS A 391 11.66 -16.46 -30.30
CA LYS A 391 10.44 -15.72 -29.97
C LYS A 391 9.30 -16.69 -29.70
N LEU A 392 8.64 -16.56 -28.56
CA LEU A 392 7.42 -17.32 -28.23
C LEU A 392 6.24 -16.34 -28.12
N ASP A 393 5.28 -16.48 -29.05
CA ASP A 393 4.04 -15.71 -29.04
C ASP A 393 2.91 -16.59 -28.49
N LEU A 394 2.09 -16.03 -27.60
CA LEU A 394 0.92 -16.68 -26.99
C LEU A 394 -0.34 -15.89 -27.33
N ASP A 395 -1.42 -16.60 -27.67
CA ASP A 395 -2.80 -16.11 -27.67
C ASP A 395 -3.61 -16.99 -26.70
N LEU A 396 -3.83 -16.46 -25.49
CA LEU A 396 -4.51 -17.13 -24.38
C LEU A 396 -6.03 -17.13 -24.53
N ASP A 397 -6.60 -16.32 -25.42
CA ASP A 397 -8.04 -16.38 -25.69
C ASP A 397 -8.36 -17.63 -26.51
N LYS A 398 -7.55 -17.87 -27.54
CA LYS A 398 -7.65 -19.04 -28.42
C LYS A 398 -6.87 -20.25 -27.92
N LEU A 399 -6.06 -20.08 -26.89
CA LEU A 399 -5.13 -21.08 -26.34
C LEU A 399 -4.19 -21.67 -27.40
N ILE A 400 -3.60 -20.80 -28.22
CA ILE A 400 -2.61 -21.16 -29.22
C ILE A 400 -1.28 -20.46 -28.92
N SER A 401 -0.18 -21.06 -29.35
CA SER A 401 1.13 -20.44 -29.23
C SER A 401 2.07 -20.87 -30.33
N LYS A 402 3.04 -20.00 -30.64
CA LYS A 402 3.99 -20.18 -31.73
C LYS A 402 5.39 -19.84 -31.26
N LEU A 403 6.29 -20.82 -31.33
CA LEU A 403 7.72 -20.65 -31.13
C LEU A 403 8.42 -20.48 -32.48
N THR A 404 9.19 -19.41 -32.62
CA THR A 404 10.11 -19.16 -33.73
C THR A 404 11.54 -19.19 -33.20
N VAL A 405 12.45 -19.91 -33.86
CA VAL A 405 13.87 -20.04 -33.51
C VAL A 405 14.69 -19.70 -34.76
N GLU A 406 15.74 -18.90 -34.57
CA GLU A 406 16.66 -18.50 -35.63
C GLU A 406 17.87 -19.44 -35.71
N ASN A 407 18.42 -19.61 -36.92
CA ASN A 407 19.59 -20.44 -37.16
C ASN A 407 20.89 -19.75 -36.75
N ILE A 408 21.06 -19.49 -35.44
CA ILE A 408 22.22 -18.80 -34.90
C ILE A 408 22.76 -19.52 -33.66
N LYS A 409 24.03 -19.24 -33.37
CA LYS A 409 24.63 -19.59 -32.09
C LYS A 409 24.16 -18.59 -31.03
N THR A 410 23.50 -19.09 -29.99
CA THR A 410 22.83 -18.27 -28.97
C THR A 410 23.84 -17.45 -28.16
N HIS A 411 24.91 -18.08 -27.69
CA HIS A 411 25.94 -17.41 -26.89
C HIS A 411 27.28 -18.17 -26.87
N TYR A 412 28.36 -17.55 -27.37
CA TYR A 412 29.67 -18.20 -27.57
C TYR A 412 30.38 -18.69 -26.28
N TYR A 413 30.04 -18.13 -25.11
CA TYR A 413 30.75 -18.41 -23.86
C TYR A 413 30.12 -19.51 -22.96
N PHE A 414 28.94 -20.04 -23.31
CA PHE A 414 28.21 -20.99 -22.46
C PHE A 414 28.06 -22.34 -23.16
N ASN A 415 28.70 -23.39 -22.63
CA ASN A 415 28.62 -24.75 -23.19
C ASN A 415 27.44 -25.56 -22.63
N ASP A 416 26.53 -24.92 -21.92
CA ASP A 416 25.39 -25.51 -21.23
C ASP A 416 24.10 -24.72 -21.52
N SER A 417 22.99 -25.12 -20.88
CA SER A 417 21.69 -24.47 -21.04
C SER A 417 21.79 -22.96 -20.74
N TYR A 418 21.47 -22.18 -21.77
CA TYR A 418 21.44 -20.73 -21.72
C TYR A 418 20.01 -20.20 -21.56
N ALA A 419 19.04 -20.83 -22.22
CA ALA A 419 17.62 -20.56 -22.07
C ALA A 419 16.82 -21.84 -22.28
N SER A 420 15.61 -21.93 -21.74
CA SER A 420 14.72 -23.08 -21.97
C SER A 420 13.25 -22.69 -21.91
N ILE A 421 12.42 -23.42 -22.65
CA ILE A 421 10.96 -23.35 -22.61
C ILE A 421 10.43 -24.75 -22.26
N LEU A 422 9.65 -24.84 -21.18
CA LEU A 422 9.02 -26.07 -20.70
C LEU A 422 7.53 -25.81 -20.54
N VAL A 423 6.69 -26.68 -21.10
CA VAL A 423 5.26 -26.72 -20.80
C VAL A 423 4.91 -28.04 -20.13
N GLN A 424 4.18 -27.97 -19.02
CA GLN A 424 3.70 -29.10 -18.26
C GLN A 424 2.16 -29.07 -18.21
N ASP A 425 1.52 -30.24 -18.15
CA ASP A 425 0.07 -30.33 -17.95
C ASP A 425 -0.35 -29.98 -16.51
N ASN A 426 -1.64 -30.07 -16.22
CA ASN A 426 -2.19 -29.76 -14.90
C ASN A 426 -1.72 -30.70 -13.77
N LEU A 427 -1.06 -31.82 -14.08
CA LEU A 427 -0.47 -32.77 -13.13
C LEU A 427 1.06 -32.60 -13.01
N GLY A 428 1.66 -31.69 -13.78
CA GLY A 428 3.10 -31.46 -13.79
C GLY A 428 3.87 -32.35 -14.78
N GLN A 429 3.21 -33.14 -15.63
CA GLN A 429 3.85 -33.94 -16.67
C GLN A 429 4.32 -33.05 -17.82
N ALA A 430 5.57 -33.20 -18.26
CA ALA A 430 6.10 -32.41 -19.37
C ALA A 430 5.43 -32.79 -20.71
N VAL A 431 4.83 -31.80 -21.39
CA VAL A 431 4.18 -31.95 -22.70
C VAL A 431 4.94 -31.25 -23.83
N PHE A 432 5.85 -30.34 -23.49
CA PHE A 432 6.78 -29.72 -24.43
C PHE A 432 8.05 -29.27 -23.72
N TYR A 433 9.21 -29.49 -24.34
CA TYR A 433 10.48 -28.99 -23.84
C TYR A 433 11.39 -28.59 -25.00
N LYS A 434 11.99 -27.41 -24.89
CA LYS A 434 13.04 -26.92 -25.78
C LYS A 434 14.14 -26.28 -24.94
N ASP A 435 15.34 -26.82 -25.04
CA ASP A 435 16.54 -26.24 -24.47
C ASP A 435 17.35 -25.51 -25.55
N PHE A 436 18.05 -24.45 -25.15
CA PHE A 436 18.94 -23.67 -25.99
C PHE A 436 20.33 -23.69 -25.34
N ILE A 437 21.21 -24.55 -25.85
CA ILE A 437 22.62 -24.60 -25.43
C ILE A 437 23.35 -23.41 -26.03
N GLY A 438 24.08 -22.66 -25.20
CA GLY A 438 24.64 -21.37 -25.63
C GLY A 438 25.57 -21.48 -26.84
N ASN A 439 26.57 -22.35 -26.77
CA ASN A 439 27.66 -22.45 -27.74
C ASN A 439 27.33 -23.40 -28.92
N GLU A 440 26.08 -23.80 -29.06
CA GLU A 440 25.57 -24.61 -30.17
C GLU A 440 24.72 -23.75 -31.12
N VAL A 441 24.75 -24.10 -32.40
CA VAL A 441 23.86 -23.50 -33.40
C VAL A 441 22.50 -24.19 -33.26
N ASN A 442 21.45 -23.41 -33.07
CA ASN A 442 20.09 -23.94 -33.02
C ASN A 442 19.54 -23.99 -34.44
N ASP A 443 18.95 -25.11 -34.87
CA ASP A 443 18.28 -25.16 -36.16
C ASP A 443 17.09 -24.18 -36.18
N ALA A 444 16.91 -23.49 -37.31
CA ALA A 444 15.73 -22.65 -37.52
C ALA A 444 14.46 -23.49 -37.42
N LEU A 445 13.51 -23.03 -36.61
CA LEU A 445 12.30 -23.77 -36.29
C LEU A 445 11.13 -22.81 -36.15
N VAL A 446 9.98 -23.18 -36.74
CA VAL A 446 8.68 -22.61 -36.40
C VAL A 446 7.79 -23.75 -35.94
N LYS A 447 7.31 -23.69 -34.70
CA LYS A 447 6.56 -24.80 -34.09
C LYS A 447 5.46 -24.28 -33.18
N ASP A 448 4.29 -24.91 -33.28
CA ASP A 448 3.21 -24.68 -32.32
C ASP A 448 3.55 -25.35 -30.98
N VAL A 449 3.43 -24.61 -29.89
CA VAL A 449 3.65 -25.13 -28.54
C VAL A 449 2.29 -25.46 -27.91
N PRO A 450 2.11 -26.67 -27.32
CA PRO A 450 0.85 -27.03 -26.69
C PRO A 450 0.48 -26.05 -25.57
N LEU A 451 -0.76 -25.56 -25.60
CA LEU A 451 -1.28 -24.64 -24.59
C LEU A 451 -2.73 -25.04 -24.24
N LYS A 452 -3.03 -25.19 -22.96
CA LYS A 452 -4.39 -25.44 -22.45
C LYS A 452 -4.56 -24.71 -21.11
N GLU A 453 -5.81 -24.46 -20.70
CA GLU A 453 -6.05 -23.97 -19.35
C GLU A 453 -5.48 -24.96 -18.32
N GLU A 454 -5.00 -24.42 -17.21
CA GLU A 454 -4.38 -25.14 -16.10
C GLU A 454 -3.00 -25.77 -16.40
N TYR A 455 -2.48 -25.64 -17.63
CA TYR A 455 -1.09 -26.01 -17.93
C TYR A 455 -0.11 -25.03 -17.28
N TYR A 456 1.14 -25.45 -17.12
CA TYR A 456 2.21 -24.63 -16.59
C TYR A 456 3.25 -24.34 -17.66
N LEU A 457 3.56 -23.06 -17.90
CA LEU A 457 4.65 -22.60 -18.77
C LEU A 457 5.82 -22.13 -17.90
N THR A 458 6.98 -22.75 -18.06
CA THR A 458 8.24 -22.32 -17.43
C THR A 458 9.24 -21.86 -18.49
N VAL A 459 9.72 -20.63 -18.34
CA VAL A 459 10.74 -20.01 -19.20
C VAL A 459 11.96 -19.64 -18.38
N LYS A 460 13.13 -20.12 -18.79
CA LYS A 460 14.42 -19.80 -18.17
C LYS A 460 15.32 -19.04 -19.12
N HIS A 461 16.10 -18.12 -18.58
CA HIS A 461 17.11 -17.39 -19.34
C HIS A 461 18.25 -16.95 -18.41
N ARG A 462 19.49 -17.31 -18.74
CA ARG A 462 20.67 -17.02 -17.91
C ARG A 462 20.90 -15.51 -17.75
N GLU A 463 20.79 -14.75 -18.84
CA GLU A 463 20.96 -13.29 -18.86
C GLU A 463 19.62 -12.52 -18.91
N TYR A 464 18.61 -12.98 -18.14
CA TYR A 464 17.23 -12.48 -18.22
C TYR A 464 17.08 -10.96 -18.05
N SER A 465 17.91 -10.31 -17.23
CA SER A 465 17.77 -8.89 -16.89
C SER A 465 17.81 -7.99 -18.13
N ASN A 466 18.70 -8.30 -19.07
CA ASN A 466 18.93 -7.48 -20.25
C ASN A 466 18.45 -8.14 -21.55
N ARG A 467 18.34 -9.49 -21.58
CA ARG A 467 18.18 -10.25 -22.83
C ARG A 467 16.92 -11.11 -22.93
N LEU A 468 16.10 -11.14 -21.89
CA LEU A 468 14.73 -11.65 -21.97
C LEU A 468 13.76 -10.48 -21.92
N SER A 469 12.78 -10.43 -22.81
CA SER A 469 11.64 -9.52 -22.70
C SER A 469 10.35 -10.34 -22.64
N ILE A 470 9.43 -9.98 -21.76
CA ILE A 470 8.12 -10.60 -21.65
C ILE A 470 7.11 -9.45 -21.68
N THR A 471 6.21 -9.46 -22.66
CA THR A 471 5.32 -8.32 -22.93
C THR A 471 3.88 -8.79 -23.06
N ASN A 472 2.96 -8.13 -22.35
CA ASN A 472 1.53 -8.16 -22.62
C ASN A 472 1.26 -7.21 -23.78
N ILE A 473 0.97 -7.77 -24.94
CA ILE A 473 0.80 -7.03 -26.18
C ILE A 473 -0.48 -6.20 -26.16
N ASP A 474 -1.57 -6.72 -25.60
CA ASP A 474 -2.85 -6.02 -25.56
C ASP A 474 -2.77 -4.70 -24.77
N LYS A 475 -1.90 -4.68 -23.76
CA LYS A 475 -1.70 -3.51 -22.89
C LYS A 475 -0.44 -2.73 -23.18
N ASN A 476 0.44 -3.23 -24.06
CA ASN A 476 1.77 -2.70 -24.30
C ASN A 476 2.58 -2.52 -22.99
N LEU A 477 2.56 -3.53 -22.12
CA LEU A 477 3.22 -3.52 -20.80
C LEU A 477 4.20 -4.68 -20.67
N ALA A 478 5.39 -4.41 -20.11
CA ALA A 478 6.33 -5.46 -19.75
C ALA A 478 5.88 -6.21 -18.47
N LEU A 479 6.16 -7.51 -18.42
CA LEU A 479 5.96 -8.36 -17.26
C LEU A 479 7.22 -8.39 -16.39
N ASP A 480 7.06 -8.76 -15.12
CA ASP A 480 8.21 -9.05 -14.28
C ASP A 480 8.93 -10.29 -14.83
N LYS A 481 10.26 -10.24 -14.80
CA LYS A 481 11.13 -11.29 -15.33
C LYS A 481 12.24 -11.62 -14.34
N GLY A 482 12.49 -12.91 -14.16
CA GLY A 482 13.57 -13.51 -13.41
C GLY A 482 14.37 -14.49 -14.26
N ALA A 483 15.38 -15.11 -13.65
CA ALA A 483 16.14 -16.19 -14.30
C ALA A 483 15.27 -17.42 -14.62
N THR A 484 14.20 -17.63 -13.84
CA THR A 484 13.14 -18.61 -14.08
C THR A 484 11.80 -17.91 -13.91
N ASN A 485 10.90 -18.10 -14.87
CA ASN A 485 9.56 -17.49 -14.91
C ASN A 485 8.55 -18.61 -15.12
N THR A 486 7.63 -18.79 -14.18
CA THR A 486 6.64 -19.87 -14.23
C THR A 486 5.24 -19.29 -14.16
N TYR A 487 4.38 -19.73 -15.07
CA TYR A 487 2.99 -19.29 -15.18
C TYR A 487 2.05 -20.48 -15.26
N LYS A 488 0.93 -20.42 -14.53
CA LYS A 488 -0.24 -21.25 -14.78
C LYS A 488 -1.13 -20.57 -15.83
N ILE A 489 -1.46 -21.29 -16.89
CA ILE A 489 -2.22 -20.78 -18.03
C ILE A 489 -3.71 -20.72 -17.69
N SER A 490 -4.35 -19.58 -17.95
CA SER A 490 -5.81 -19.46 -17.97
C SER A 490 -6.22 -18.63 -19.19
N LYS A 491 -7.49 -18.72 -19.60
CA LYS A 491 -8.00 -17.82 -20.63
C LYS A 491 -7.78 -16.36 -20.25
N ASN A 492 -7.23 -15.61 -21.19
CA ASN A 492 -6.97 -14.18 -21.05
C ASN A 492 -6.10 -13.81 -19.83
N ARG A 493 -5.27 -14.74 -19.34
CA ARG A 493 -4.40 -14.49 -18.20
C ARG A 493 -3.24 -15.48 -18.06
N LEU A 494 -2.01 -14.96 -17.88
CA LEU A 494 -0.92 -15.69 -17.25
C LEU A 494 -1.06 -15.56 -15.73
N ASN A 495 -0.92 -16.64 -14.97
CA ASN A 495 -0.91 -16.57 -13.50
C ASN A 495 0.50 -16.87 -13.03
N PRO A 496 1.29 -15.88 -12.59
CA PRO A 496 2.63 -16.16 -12.06
C PRO A 496 2.51 -17.04 -10.82
N ILE A 497 3.29 -18.11 -10.77
CA ILE A 497 3.35 -19.04 -9.64
C ILE A 497 4.82 -19.38 -9.34
N ASN A 498 5.09 -19.88 -8.15
CA ASN A 498 6.37 -20.52 -7.86
C ASN A 498 6.42 -21.91 -8.51
N GLN A 499 7.60 -22.33 -8.95
CA GLN A 499 7.77 -23.67 -9.55
C GLN A 499 7.39 -24.81 -8.58
N SER A 500 7.49 -24.59 -7.26
CA SER A 500 7.05 -25.55 -6.23
C SER A 500 5.53 -25.73 -6.14
N GLU A 501 4.75 -24.85 -6.77
CA GLU A 501 3.27 -24.96 -6.83
C GLU A 501 2.81 -25.86 -7.98
N ILE A 502 3.70 -26.22 -8.91
CA ILE A 502 3.42 -27.24 -9.92
C ILE A 502 3.28 -28.58 -9.20
N PRO A 503 2.19 -29.34 -9.42
CA PRO A 503 2.02 -30.65 -8.81
C PRO A 503 3.22 -31.55 -9.08
N ASP A 504 3.73 -32.16 -8.01
CA ASP A 504 4.75 -33.19 -8.12
C ASP A 504 4.07 -34.49 -8.53
N LEU A 505 4.34 -34.94 -9.74
CA LEU A 505 3.80 -36.17 -10.30
C LEU A 505 4.02 -37.37 -9.35
N ASN A 506 5.14 -37.39 -8.62
CA ASN A 506 5.49 -38.47 -7.69
C ASN A 506 4.64 -38.48 -6.41
N LYS A 507 3.82 -37.44 -6.17
CA LYS A 507 2.96 -37.29 -4.98
C LYS A 507 1.47 -37.41 -5.27
N SER A 508 1.06 -37.68 -6.51
CA SER A 508 -0.35 -37.87 -6.84
C SER A 508 -0.76 -39.34 -6.62
N PRO A 509 -1.74 -39.67 -5.74
CA PRO A 509 -2.22 -41.04 -5.60
C PRO A 509 -2.85 -41.58 -6.89
N TYR A 510 -3.20 -40.71 -7.82
CA TYR A 510 -3.88 -41.05 -9.06
C TYR A 510 -2.93 -41.46 -10.20
N VAL A 511 -1.64 -41.13 -10.10
CA VAL A 511 -0.65 -41.36 -11.16
C VAL A 511 0.19 -42.59 -10.83
N GLY A 512 0.14 -43.58 -11.71
CA GLY A 512 0.75 -44.89 -11.52
C GLY A 512 0.15 -45.92 -12.47
N LYS A 513 0.72 -47.11 -12.52
CA LYS A 513 0.24 -48.25 -13.30
C LYS A 513 -0.37 -49.34 -12.42
N LEU A 514 -0.06 -49.38 -11.13
CA LEU A 514 -0.52 -50.41 -10.21
C LEU A 514 -1.42 -49.86 -9.10
N PHE A 515 -2.65 -50.38 -8.97
CA PHE A 515 -3.61 -49.98 -7.94
C PHE A 515 -4.23 -51.19 -7.24
N ASP A 516 -4.58 -51.03 -5.97
CA ASP A 516 -5.27 -52.05 -5.16
C ASP A 516 -6.54 -51.46 -4.55
N PHE A 517 -7.66 -52.18 -4.69
CA PHE A 517 -8.92 -51.87 -4.01
C PHE A 517 -9.23 -53.01 -3.07
N THR A 518 -9.10 -52.78 -1.77
CA THR A 518 -9.36 -53.75 -0.71
C THR A 518 -10.73 -53.49 -0.08
N PHE A 519 -11.59 -54.50 -0.07
CA PHE A 519 -12.94 -54.47 0.48
C PHE A 519 -13.00 -55.26 1.80
N LYS A 520 -13.36 -54.59 2.90
CA LYS A 520 -13.41 -55.17 4.24
C LYS A 520 -14.83 -55.24 4.80
N GLY A 521 -15.09 -56.31 5.53
CA GLY A 521 -16.37 -56.62 6.14
C GLY A 521 -16.39 -56.40 7.66
N LEU A 522 -17.38 -57.00 8.34
CA LEU A 522 -17.51 -56.95 9.80
C LEU A 522 -16.24 -57.45 10.51
N GLY A 523 -15.63 -56.63 11.36
CA GLY A 523 -14.37 -56.97 12.01
C GLY A 523 -13.15 -56.82 11.10
N ASP A 524 -13.29 -56.03 10.04
CA ASP A 524 -12.25 -55.61 9.09
C ASP A 524 -11.60 -56.76 8.30
N TRP A 525 -12.28 -57.92 8.24
CA TRP A 525 -11.84 -59.05 7.42
C TRP A 525 -11.99 -58.72 5.93
N ILE A 526 -11.00 -59.11 5.12
CA ILE A 526 -10.99 -58.80 3.68
C ILE A 526 -11.83 -59.85 2.94
N PHE A 527 -12.98 -59.44 2.40
CA PHE A 527 -13.86 -60.32 1.64
C PHE A 527 -13.64 -60.20 0.12
N GLY A 528 -12.98 -59.14 -0.34
CA GLY A 528 -12.65 -58.93 -1.74
C GLY A 528 -11.44 -58.02 -1.94
N GLN A 529 -10.70 -58.23 -3.01
CA GLN A 529 -9.57 -57.38 -3.42
C GLN A 529 -9.50 -57.30 -4.95
N LEU A 530 -9.39 -56.09 -5.51
CA LEU A 530 -9.19 -55.83 -6.94
C LEU A 530 -7.81 -55.23 -7.17
N ASN A 531 -6.93 -55.94 -7.87
CA ASN A 531 -5.63 -55.45 -8.30
C ASN A 531 -5.72 -54.98 -9.75
N LEU A 532 -5.44 -53.71 -9.98
CA LEU A 532 -5.42 -53.09 -11.30
C LEU A 532 -3.98 -52.96 -11.79
N ASP A 533 -3.68 -53.49 -12.97
CA ASP A 533 -2.40 -53.31 -13.66
C ASP A 533 -2.63 -52.73 -15.07
N LEU A 534 -2.37 -51.44 -15.19
CA LEU A 534 -2.53 -50.69 -16.43
C LEU A 534 -1.45 -51.02 -17.46
N SER A 535 -0.31 -51.59 -17.05
CA SER A 535 0.76 -52.00 -17.97
C SER A 535 0.38 -53.26 -18.74
N SER A 536 -0.28 -54.20 -18.06
CA SER A 536 -0.80 -55.43 -18.67
C SER A 536 -2.22 -55.30 -19.22
N ASN A 537 -2.90 -54.17 -18.96
CA ASN A 537 -4.32 -53.96 -19.30
C ASN A 537 -5.25 -55.02 -18.67
N GLU A 538 -4.95 -55.42 -17.43
CA GLU A 538 -5.74 -56.40 -16.67
C GLU A 538 -6.14 -55.89 -15.28
N ALA A 539 -7.34 -56.26 -14.85
CA ALA A 539 -7.79 -56.15 -13.46
C ALA A 539 -8.05 -57.55 -12.89
N LYS A 540 -7.41 -57.90 -11.77
CA LYS A 540 -7.59 -59.18 -11.09
C LYS A 540 -8.46 -58.99 -9.85
N ILE A 541 -9.64 -59.60 -9.83
CA ILE A 541 -10.50 -59.66 -8.65
C ILE A 541 -10.29 -60.99 -7.91
N ASP A 542 -10.07 -60.92 -6.60
CA ASP A 542 -9.98 -62.04 -5.66
C ASP A 542 -11.06 -61.88 -4.58
N ILE A 543 -12.03 -62.79 -4.54
CA ILE A 543 -13.16 -62.82 -3.61
C ILE A 543 -12.97 -63.99 -2.68
N LYS A 544 -13.13 -63.75 -1.37
CA LYS A 544 -13.04 -64.78 -0.34
C LYS A 544 -14.42 -65.33 0.01
N LYS A 545 -14.46 -66.61 0.39
CA LYS A 545 -15.69 -67.24 0.85
C LYS A 545 -16.10 -66.65 2.20
N GLY A 546 -17.33 -66.15 2.31
CA GLY A 546 -17.88 -65.60 3.55
C GLY A 546 -18.86 -64.44 3.35
N GLU A 547 -19.49 -64.03 4.44
CA GLU A 547 -20.49 -62.94 4.50
C GLU A 547 -19.81 -61.60 4.78
N PRO A 548 -19.92 -60.59 3.89
CA PRO A 548 -19.26 -59.31 4.09
C PRO A 548 -19.63 -58.69 5.45
N HIS A 549 -20.91 -58.62 5.77
CA HIS A 549 -21.38 -57.98 7.00
C HIS A 549 -22.81 -58.37 7.36
N VAL A 550 -22.97 -59.25 8.35
CA VAL A 550 -24.25 -59.88 8.75
C VAL A 550 -25.38 -58.92 9.14
N TYR A 551 -25.08 -57.66 9.47
CA TYR A 551 -26.10 -56.65 9.81
C TYR A 551 -26.73 -55.95 8.59
N PHE A 552 -26.25 -56.19 7.36
CA PHE A 552 -26.81 -55.61 6.14
C PHE A 552 -27.48 -56.69 5.29
N LYS A 553 -28.79 -56.57 5.07
CA LYS A 553 -29.59 -57.52 4.27
C LYS A 553 -29.54 -57.26 2.76
N ASP A 554 -29.04 -56.09 2.38
CA ASP A 554 -28.98 -55.59 1.00
C ASP A 554 -27.52 -55.45 0.53
N SER A 555 -27.32 -54.83 -0.64
CA SER A 555 -26.00 -54.51 -1.20
C SER A 555 -25.13 -53.76 -0.19
N TYR A 556 -24.11 -54.44 0.32
CA TYR A 556 -23.12 -53.90 1.23
C TYR A 556 -21.96 -53.23 0.46
N ALA A 557 -21.52 -53.87 -0.62
CA ALA A 557 -20.54 -53.29 -1.55
C ALA A 557 -20.81 -53.76 -2.97
N SER A 558 -20.37 -53.00 -3.97
CA SER A 558 -20.37 -53.45 -5.36
C SER A 558 -19.19 -52.90 -6.15
N LEU A 559 -18.83 -53.65 -7.18
CA LEU A 559 -17.83 -53.32 -8.19
C LEU A 559 -18.51 -53.42 -9.56
N SER A 560 -18.43 -52.36 -10.35
CA SER A 560 -18.82 -52.36 -11.76
C SER A 560 -17.68 -51.81 -12.61
N ILE A 561 -17.34 -52.50 -13.69
CA ILE A 561 -16.40 -52.05 -14.71
C ILE A 561 -17.17 -51.92 -16.01
N LYS A 562 -17.12 -50.74 -16.62
CA LYS A 562 -17.75 -50.42 -17.91
C LYS A 562 -16.71 -49.99 -18.92
N ASP A 563 -16.96 -50.26 -20.19
CA ASP A 563 -16.14 -49.74 -21.27
C ASP A 563 -16.39 -48.23 -21.49
N ASN A 564 -15.67 -47.64 -22.44
CA ASN A 564 -15.78 -46.23 -22.80
C ASN A 564 -17.13 -45.85 -23.46
N GLU A 565 -17.94 -46.83 -23.87
CA GLU A 565 -19.28 -46.67 -24.43
C GLU A 565 -20.38 -46.90 -23.37
N GLY A 566 -20.00 -47.26 -22.13
CA GLY A 566 -20.91 -47.51 -21.03
C GLY A 566 -21.43 -48.95 -20.94
N ASN A 567 -20.96 -49.86 -21.81
CA ASN A 567 -21.33 -51.27 -21.75
C ASN A 567 -20.67 -51.95 -20.54
N THR A 568 -21.38 -52.88 -19.90
CA THR A 568 -20.86 -53.58 -18.72
C THR A 568 -19.86 -54.66 -19.10
N VAL A 569 -18.62 -54.53 -18.62
CA VAL A 569 -17.53 -55.50 -18.78
C VAL A 569 -17.53 -56.49 -17.61
N TYR A 570 -17.72 -55.98 -16.40
CA TYR A 570 -17.82 -56.79 -15.19
C TYR A 570 -18.73 -56.12 -14.17
N THR A 571 -19.46 -56.93 -13.41
CA THR A 571 -20.20 -56.45 -12.24
C THR A 571 -20.20 -57.53 -11.16
N LYS A 572 -20.09 -57.09 -9.90
CA LYS A 572 -20.24 -57.94 -8.73
C LYS A 572 -20.90 -57.14 -7.63
N ASP A 573 -22.03 -57.67 -7.15
CA ASP A 573 -22.73 -57.19 -5.98
C ASP A 573 -22.42 -58.11 -4.78
N PHE A 574 -22.12 -57.50 -3.63
CA PHE A 574 -21.81 -58.16 -2.38
C PHE A 574 -22.93 -57.84 -1.38
N ILE A 575 -23.90 -58.74 -1.26
CA ILE A 575 -24.98 -58.64 -0.28
C ILE A 575 -24.42 -58.95 1.12
N GLY A 576 -24.71 -58.10 2.11
CA GLY A 576 -24.02 -58.13 3.40
C GLY A 576 -24.15 -59.44 4.18
N ASP A 577 -25.36 -59.98 4.26
CA ASP A 577 -25.71 -61.19 5.00
C ASP A 577 -25.73 -62.47 4.15
N LYS A 578 -25.23 -62.40 2.91
CA LYS A 578 -25.11 -63.58 2.04
C LYS A 578 -23.66 -63.99 1.87
N THR A 579 -23.41 -65.28 2.09
CA THR A 579 -22.10 -65.88 1.85
C THR A 579 -21.73 -65.74 0.37
N ASN A 580 -20.59 -65.09 0.09
CA ASN A 580 -19.94 -65.15 -1.21
C ASN A 580 -19.21 -66.47 -1.38
N GLU A 581 -19.16 -67.00 -2.60
CA GLU A 581 -18.24 -68.09 -2.95
C GLU A 581 -16.88 -67.51 -3.36
N ALA A 582 -15.81 -68.27 -3.10
CA ALA A 582 -14.46 -67.85 -3.46
C ALA A 582 -14.30 -67.79 -4.99
N LEU A 583 -13.71 -66.71 -5.49
CA LEU A 583 -13.49 -66.49 -6.93
C LEU A 583 -12.21 -65.69 -7.16
N VAL A 584 -11.35 -66.16 -8.06
CA VAL A 584 -10.24 -65.36 -8.61
C VAL A 584 -10.46 -65.23 -10.11
N LYS A 585 -10.49 -64.01 -10.64
CA LYS A 585 -10.77 -63.75 -12.05
C LYS A 585 -9.96 -62.57 -12.59
N ASN A 586 -9.38 -62.73 -13.78
CA ASN A 586 -8.82 -61.63 -14.56
C ASN A 586 -9.91 -61.02 -15.45
N ILE A 587 -9.92 -59.69 -15.53
CA ILE A 587 -10.88 -58.88 -16.28
C ILE A 587 -10.08 -57.96 -17.19
N PRO A 588 -10.30 -58.00 -18.53
CA PRO A 588 -9.61 -57.09 -19.44
C PRO A 588 -10.11 -55.65 -19.24
N ILE A 589 -9.17 -54.70 -19.22
CA ILE A 589 -9.43 -53.26 -19.09
C ILE A 589 -8.73 -52.50 -20.21
N LYS A 590 -9.15 -51.27 -20.50
CA LYS A 590 -8.46 -50.38 -21.44
C LYS A 590 -8.54 -48.93 -20.96
N ILE A 591 -7.67 -48.10 -21.51
CA ILE A 591 -7.78 -46.63 -21.42
C ILE A 591 -9.20 -46.21 -21.81
N GLY A 592 -9.81 -45.37 -20.99
CA GLY A 592 -11.17 -44.85 -21.15
C GLY A 592 -12.26 -45.65 -20.43
N TYR A 593 -11.97 -46.83 -19.88
CA TYR A 593 -12.94 -47.62 -19.10
C TYR A 593 -13.25 -46.96 -17.76
N TYR A 594 -14.42 -47.25 -17.21
CA TYR A 594 -14.89 -46.74 -15.93
C TYR A 594 -14.99 -47.85 -14.88
N ILE A 595 -14.50 -47.59 -13.67
CA ILE A 595 -14.59 -48.45 -12.49
C ILE A 595 -15.46 -47.74 -11.45
N THR A 596 -16.63 -48.30 -11.17
CA THR A 596 -17.55 -47.81 -10.13
C THR A 596 -17.48 -48.72 -8.91
N ILE A 597 -17.21 -48.13 -7.75
CA ILE A 597 -17.21 -48.80 -6.46
C ILE A 597 -18.31 -48.22 -5.58
N LYS A 598 -19.11 -49.07 -4.94
CA LYS A 598 -20.01 -48.68 -3.86
C LYS A 598 -19.68 -49.47 -2.60
N HIS A 599 -19.75 -48.84 -1.44
CA HIS A 599 -19.49 -49.49 -0.15
C HIS A 599 -20.23 -48.76 0.96
N GLN A 600 -21.10 -49.43 1.72
CA GLN A 600 -21.91 -48.79 2.77
C GLN A 600 -21.06 -48.20 3.91
N GLU A 601 -19.88 -48.77 4.16
CA GLU A 601 -18.94 -48.34 5.20
C GLU A 601 -17.57 -47.91 4.63
N SER A 602 -17.58 -47.13 3.54
CA SER A 602 -16.37 -46.80 2.78
C SER A 602 -15.24 -46.16 3.60
N GLU A 603 -15.56 -45.29 4.57
CA GLU A 603 -14.57 -44.55 5.36
C GLU A 603 -13.61 -45.47 6.13
N GLY A 604 -14.16 -46.52 6.77
CA GLY A 604 -13.38 -47.45 7.60
C GLY A 604 -12.99 -48.75 6.92
N ARG A 605 -13.72 -49.16 5.87
CA ARG A 605 -13.66 -50.54 5.35
C ARG A 605 -13.43 -50.67 3.85
N LEU A 606 -13.28 -49.56 3.14
CA LEU A 606 -12.73 -49.54 1.79
C LEU A 606 -11.32 -48.93 1.85
N LEU A 607 -10.37 -49.53 1.14
CA LEU A 607 -9.02 -48.99 0.98
C LEU A 607 -8.67 -49.03 -0.50
N ILE A 608 -8.27 -47.90 -1.08
CA ILE A 608 -7.89 -47.79 -2.49
C ILE A 608 -6.48 -47.21 -2.53
N THR A 609 -5.48 -48.00 -2.91
CA THR A 609 -4.07 -47.61 -2.81
C THR A 609 -3.39 -47.68 -4.17
N ASN A 610 -2.63 -46.66 -4.50
CA ASN A 610 -1.65 -46.71 -5.59
C ASN A 610 -0.40 -47.44 -5.09
N LEU A 611 -0.09 -48.57 -5.70
CA LEU A 611 0.99 -49.43 -5.25
C LEU A 611 2.37 -48.91 -5.68
N ASP A 612 2.46 -48.04 -6.69
CA ASP A 612 3.72 -47.49 -7.16
C ASP A 612 4.28 -46.45 -6.18
N ASN A 613 3.40 -45.59 -5.63
CA ASN A 613 3.80 -44.52 -4.70
C ASN A 613 3.26 -44.69 -3.27
N LYS A 614 2.50 -45.74 -2.99
CA LYS A 614 1.92 -46.09 -1.68
C LYS A 614 0.92 -45.08 -1.12
N LEU A 615 0.38 -44.20 -1.97
CA LEU A 615 -0.61 -43.21 -1.55
C LEU A 615 -2.04 -43.77 -1.70
N GLU A 616 -2.92 -43.38 -0.77
CA GLU A 616 -4.34 -43.74 -0.82
C GLU A 616 -5.11 -42.78 -1.73
N LEU A 617 -5.98 -43.32 -2.58
CA LEU A 617 -6.90 -42.56 -3.43
C LEU A 617 -8.13 -42.15 -2.60
N GLU A 618 -8.84 -41.12 -3.07
CA GLU A 618 -10.12 -40.76 -2.46
C GLU A 618 -11.09 -41.97 -2.46
N LYS A 619 -12.00 -42.01 -1.50
CA LYS A 619 -13.00 -43.07 -1.40
C LYS A 619 -14.29 -42.48 -0.88
N GLY A 620 -15.39 -43.21 -1.06
CA GLY A 620 -16.70 -42.79 -0.59
C GLY A 620 -17.73 -43.89 -0.82
N ASN A 621 -18.95 -43.66 -0.36
CA ASN A 621 -20.00 -44.67 -0.45
C ASN A 621 -20.36 -45.03 -1.89
N SER A 622 -20.08 -44.14 -2.84
CA SER A 622 -20.08 -44.38 -4.27
C SER A 622 -18.99 -43.53 -4.92
N ILE A 623 -18.05 -44.16 -5.63
CA ILE A 623 -16.97 -43.47 -6.34
C ILE A 623 -16.74 -44.10 -7.71
N ILE A 624 -16.34 -43.28 -8.68
CA ILE A 624 -16.12 -43.68 -10.06
C ILE A 624 -14.73 -43.21 -10.48
N TYR A 625 -13.97 -44.12 -11.08
CA TYR A 625 -12.68 -43.86 -11.70
C TYR A 625 -12.74 -44.12 -13.20
N LYS A 626 -12.08 -43.28 -13.99
CA LYS A 626 -11.80 -43.52 -15.40
C LYS A 626 -10.32 -43.87 -15.55
N ILE A 627 -10.04 -44.90 -16.33
CA ILE A 627 -8.68 -45.32 -16.64
C ILE A 627 -8.09 -44.37 -17.68
N THR A 628 -6.91 -43.83 -17.41
CA THR A 628 -6.11 -43.04 -18.35
C THR A 628 -4.86 -43.81 -18.76
N ASP A 629 -4.08 -43.24 -19.68
CA ASP A 629 -2.74 -43.74 -19.99
C ASP A 629 -1.85 -43.79 -18.74
N ASP A 630 -1.87 -42.74 -17.92
CA ASP A 630 -0.95 -42.57 -16.79
C ASP A 630 -1.51 -42.84 -15.40
N GLY A 631 -2.73 -43.39 -15.31
CA GLY A 631 -3.31 -43.82 -14.05
C GLY A 631 -4.83 -43.81 -14.03
N LEU A 632 -5.39 -43.26 -12.96
CA LEU A 632 -6.81 -43.15 -12.73
C LEU A 632 -7.21 -41.68 -12.58
N VAL A 633 -8.38 -41.30 -13.06
CA VAL A 633 -8.98 -40.00 -12.75
C VAL A 633 -10.38 -40.21 -12.19
N LYS A 634 -10.78 -39.43 -11.18
CA LYS A 634 -12.14 -39.46 -10.66
C LYS A 634 -13.13 -39.01 -11.74
N SER A 635 -14.28 -39.68 -11.83
CA SER A 635 -15.32 -39.45 -12.83
C SER A 635 -16.70 -39.36 -12.16
N SER A 636 -17.75 -39.09 -12.94
CA SER A 636 -19.15 -39.09 -12.50
C SER A 636 -20.01 -40.06 -13.34
N GLU A 637 -21.23 -40.35 -12.86
CA GLU A 637 -22.19 -41.17 -13.62
C GLU A 637 -22.62 -40.47 -14.92
N ASP A 638 -22.61 -39.14 -14.97
CA ASP A 638 -22.96 -38.36 -16.16
C ASP A 638 -21.97 -38.58 -17.31
N GLU A 639 -20.69 -38.81 -17.03
CA GLU A 639 -19.69 -39.13 -18.06
C GLU A 639 -19.85 -40.53 -18.63
N ILE A 640 -20.33 -41.49 -17.83
CA ILE A 640 -20.66 -42.86 -18.28
C ILE A 640 -21.91 -42.84 -19.16
N ASN A 641 -22.87 -41.96 -18.86
CA ASN A 641 -24.17 -41.88 -19.51
C ASN A 641 -24.26 -40.79 -20.59
N LYS A 642 -23.14 -40.16 -20.97
CA LYS A 642 -23.08 -39.38 -22.21
C LYS A 642 -23.29 -40.36 -23.38
N SER A 643 -24.55 -40.51 -23.79
CA SER A 643 -24.90 -40.98 -25.13
C SER A 643 -24.01 -40.21 -26.10
N PRO A 644 -23.24 -40.89 -26.98
CA PRO A 644 -22.27 -40.23 -27.84
C PRO A 644 -22.96 -39.03 -28.48
N GLU A 645 -22.31 -37.87 -28.53
CA GLU A 645 -22.90 -36.61 -29.02
C GLU A 645 -23.52 -36.73 -30.43
N ASN A 646 -23.20 -37.84 -31.11
CA ASN A 646 -23.65 -38.24 -32.42
C ASN A 646 -24.60 -39.48 -32.43
N GLU A 647 -25.11 -40.05 -31.34
CA GLU A 647 -26.04 -41.19 -31.45
C GLU A 647 -27.36 -40.78 -32.16
N TRP A 648 -27.81 -41.58 -33.13
CA TRP A 648 -29.03 -41.29 -33.87
C TRP A 648 -30.26 -41.36 -32.96
N ASN A 649 -31.07 -40.31 -32.96
CA ASN A 649 -32.25 -40.13 -32.13
C ASN A 649 -33.47 -39.88 -33.03
N PRO A 650 -34.55 -40.68 -32.91
CA PRO A 650 -35.73 -40.55 -33.76
C PRO A 650 -36.45 -39.19 -33.62
N SER A 651 -36.31 -38.52 -32.48
CA SER A 651 -36.95 -37.23 -32.20
C SER A 651 -36.11 -36.03 -32.61
N LYS A 652 -34.84 -36.21 -33.01
CA LYS A 652 -33.93 -35.15 -33.47
C LYS A 652 -34.00 -35.00 -34.99
N SER A 653 -34.01 -33.76 -35.47
CA SER A 653 -33.86 -33.47 -36.90
C SER A 653 -32.38 -33.38 -37.28
N TYR A 654 -32.05 -33.88 -38.47
CA TYR A 654 -30.69 -33.94 -39.00
C TYR A 654 -30.67 -33.28 -40.37
N ASN A 655 -29.73 -32.37 -40.61
CA ASN A 655 -29.51 -31.70 -41.90
C ASN A 655 -28.51 -32.45 -42.77
N ALA A 656 -28.46 -32.12 -44.06
CA ALA A 656 -27.44 -32.65 -44.96
C ALA A 656 -26.03 -32.41 -44.39
N GLY A 657 -25.23 -33.47 -44.26
CA GLY A 657 -23.88 -33.42 -43.71
C GLY A 657 -23.76 -33.87 -42.26
N ASP A 658 -24.86 -33.89 -41.50
CA ASP A 658 -24.85 -34.33 -40.10
C ASP A 658 -24.45 -35.81 -40.00
N LYS A 659 -23.62 -36.14 -39.02
CA LYS A 659 -23.12 -37.50 -38.79
C LYS A 659 -23.73 -38.08 -37.54
N VAL A 660 -24.14 -39.35 -37.60
CA VAL A 660 -24.69 -40.08 -36.48
C VAL A 660 -24.10 -41.48 -36.32
N SER A 661 -24.00 -41.98 -35.09
CA SER A 661 -23.73 -43.37 -34.77
C SER A 661 -25.04 -44.12 -34.59
N TYR A 662 -25.19 -45.28 -35.23
CA TYR A 662 -26.34 -46.16 -35.06
C TYR A 662 -25.91 -47.62 -35.21
N LYS A 663 -26.14 -48.44 -34.17
CA LYS A 663 -25.76 -49.87 -34.11
C LYS A 663 -24.27 -50.12 -34.46
N GLY A 664 -23.37 -49.30 -33.91
CA GLY A 664 -21.92 -49.43 -34.08
C GLY A 664 -21.38 -49.01 -35.45
N LYS A 665 -22.18 -48.30 -36.26
CA LYS A 665 -21.80 -47.75 -37.58
C LYS A 665 -22.05 -46.26 -37.65
N THR A 666 -21.25 -45.53 -38.43
CA THR A 666 -21.42 -44.09 -38.64
C THR A 666 -22.15 -43.83 -39.96
N TYR A 667 -23.20 -43.02 -39.90
CA TYR A 667 -23.98 -42.58 -41.05
C TYR A 667 -23.90 -41.07 -41.22
N LYS A 668 -23.96 -40.60 -42.45
CA LYS A 668 -24.05 -39.19 -42.82
C LYS A 668 -25.42 -38.91 -43.46
N ALA A 669 -26.10 -37.88 -43.01
CA ALA A 669 -27.35 -37.43 -43.62
C ALA A 669 -27.08 -36.82 -44.99
N LYS A 670 -27.78 -37.31 -46.01
CA LYS A 670 -27.72 -36.81 -47.40
C LYS A 670 -28.62 -35.58 -47.59
N TRP A 671 -29.70 -35.48 -46.81
CA TRP A 671 -30.63 -34.35 -46.75
C TRP A 671 -31.35 -34.32 -45.40
N TRP A 672 -32.19 -33.31 -45.19
CA TRP A 672 -32.93 -33.14 -43.95
C TRP A 672 -33.82 -34.36 -43.65
N SER A 673 -33.74 -34.93 -42.45
CA SER A 673 -34.62 -36.01 -42.01
C SER A 673 -34.82 -36.03 -40.49
N GLN A 674 -35.95 -36.57 -40.03
CA GLN A 674 -36.27 -36.81 -38.63
C GLN A 674 -37.05 -38.13 -38.54
N GLY A 675 -36.78 -38.95 -37.52
CA GLY A 675 -37.50 -40.21 -37.29
C GLY A 675 -37.17 -41.39 -38.23
N PHE A 676 -36.46 -41.17 -39.34
CA PHE A 676 -36.09 -42.22 -40.28
C PHE A 676 -34.79 -42.92 -39.85
N ALA A 677 -34.84 -44.18 -39.43
CA ALA A 677 -33.68 -44.89 -38.89
C ALA A 677 -32.63 -45.22 -39.96
N PRO A 678 -31.31 -45.17 -39.66
CA PRO A 678 -30.26 -45.45 -40.64
C PRO A 678 -30.27 -46.83 -41.29
N ASP A 679 -30.86 -47.85 -40.66
CA ASP A 679 -30.97 -49.21 -41.18
C ASP A 679 -32.36 -49.54 -41.78
N THR A 680 -33.21 -48.53 -42.00
CA THR A 680 -34.53 -48.73 -42.61
C THR A 680 -34.36 -49.34 -44.01
N LYS A 681 -34.96 -50.50 -44.24
CA LYS A 681 -34.91 -51.19 -45.54
C LYS A 681 -35.68 -50.39 -46.59
N VAL A 682 -35.00 -50.04 -47.67
CA VAL A 682 -35.56 -49.31 -48.83
C VAL A 682 -35.29 -50.09 -50.11
N GLN A 683 -36.07 -49.85 -51.16
CA GLN A 683 -35.94 -50.59 -52.43
C GLN A 683 -34.70 -50.12 -53.20
N ASN A 684 -34.39 -48.82 -53.12
CA ASN A 684 -33.24 -48.22 -53.77
C ASN A 684 -32.39 -47.38 -52.80
N SER A 685 -31.08 -47.29 -53.03
CA SER A 685 -30.13 -46.61 -52.13
C SER A 685 -30.37 -45.09 -51.99
N TRP A 686 -31.10 -44.46 -52.91
CA TRP A 686 -31.50 -43.04 -52.84
C TRP A 686 -32.77 -42.78 -52.03
N GLU A 687 -33.44 -43.81 -51.51
CA GLU A 687 -34.68 -43.64 -50.73
C GLU A 687 -34.44 -43.50 -49.22
N THR A 688 -33.24 -43.85 -48.74
CA THR A 688 -32.81 -43.59 -47.36
C THR A 688 -32.13 -42.21 -47.26
N PRO A 689 -32.35 -41.41 -46.21
CA PRO A 689 -31.61 -40.17 -45.99
C PRO A 689 -30.18 -40.40 -45.52
N TRP A 690 -29.79 -41.64 -45.22
CA TRP A 690 -28.49 -41.97 -44.61
C TRP A 690 -27.52 -42.59 -45.61
N GLU A 691 -26.26 -42.17 -45.54
CA GLU A 691 -25.11 -42.76 -46.22
C GLU A 691 -24.21 -43.40 -45.17
N LEU A 692 -23.93 -44.71 -45.27
CA LEU A 692 -22.97 -45.38 -44.39
C LEU A 692 -21.55 -44.91 -44.74
N ILE A 693 -20.80 -44.39 -43.77
CA ILE A 693 -19.46 -43.83 -43.99
C ILE A 693 -18.35 -44.54 -43.20
N SER A 694 -18.65 -45.29 -42.13
CA SER A 694 -17.68 -46.17 -41.45
C SER A 694 -18.36 -47.29 -40.69
#